data_AF-A0A357JCQ4-F1
#
_entry.id   AF-A0A357JCQ4-F1
#
_cell.length_a   1.000
_cell.length_b   1.000
_cell.length_c   1.000
_cell.angle_alpha   90.00
_cell.angle_beta   90.00
_cell.angle_gamma   90.00
#
_symmetry.space_group_name_H-M   'P 1'
#
loop_
_entity.id
_entity.type
_entity.pdbx_description
1 polymer ?
#
loop_
_entity_poly.entity_id
_entity_poly.type
_entity_poly.pdbx_seq_one_letter_code
_entity_poly.pdbx_strand_id
1 'polypeptide(L)'
;MKKKTLVILLIIPFVIGLLSFISVILLNITVASDITDILWNYKDNEGFKIREAPYELKATPVINENLILASGNDLVWYTRNNEDKVVDIKRDEESKKYYLYALKEGSCEIVCSNEKGSKSKSFKATIYDNGAIIINYKEYKLSGEQIETIRNYGEYDLTYKEVKLDNYSKTKASIKLDIEVLGNNINSNKVSVDSISSNDLSFDSATNTLLINDEVNGGETSITFRGDDLSSNYLTSTFTINIIKDGVNVYSYNDLMMATNFSSLGEKVVLQTSLGSFRDIYNGTETSLGEEFDNQKVTKFVPDFNSLKNKDNNISLFGNYNVETNSFNFNNELVKLKTTYNDKFLIDNKVNNEVKVGINVKKDFYGNGFLINGNALCFPNNGSIDTNVKKLYPNNELDYFLGPLAYVTIGDPNNNDNVIVKAFGEDNALMSINGDDITINDLRIKSIDDNANKRNYAYIGTTIDVRGKNVTIKNSIISNGKNLVRAFDSDKLLIDNSILSNSAEFNLLVGSNKISNYDTSKEIITNFNNKEYKNSFNDFYNKDTTSLNEGSSANLILEKYLGASEALGGSSVNLDCSKEELYDALKVVQDGLDNLSGIINKDGSINYANNIQVNNTYFVSSGIFSIAFETMFNGPYLYRGLSSTISSVLTSLLSSPLPNKIGGTSFPVKLTLTGNTSFYDYKRKEDIDISSLIEERISTILGSLASSASNLTIDDFFPMKPILIDKCKSLNYMINGQILDSSGNVIKSGDFINTMIAYYGGGNNLSMLVNETNNKDHMSEKIEVNLLKESEPYLNSNTIIQLLSKCVLFASGFNSFNFITNNEVNKENIKLDEVPSKEYLKRNLL
;
A
#
# COMPACT_ATOMS: atom_id res chain seq x y z
N MET A 1 33.35 2.46 43.23
CA MET A 1 33.25 2.56 41.75
C MET A 1 34.51 1.97 41.13
N LYS A 2 34.39 1.05 40.17
CA LYS A 2 35.57 0.47 39.49
C LYS A 2 36.18 1.53 38.56
N LYS A 3 37.52 1.64 38.53
CA LYS A 3 38.28 2.65 37.73
C LYS A 3 37.83 2.77 36.26
N LYS A 4 37.29 1.70 35.65
CA LYS A 4 36.79 1.69 34.26
C LYS A 4 35.54 2.55 34.05
N THR A 5 34.63 2.63 35.03
CA THR A 5 33.41 3.46 34.94
C THR A 5 33.74 4.95 34.94
N LEU A 6 34.83 5.36 35.61
CA LEU A 6 35.29 6.75 35.67
C LEU A 6 35.92 7.21 34.34
N VAL A 7 36.67 6.32 33.68
CA VAL A 7 37.31 6.61 32.38
C VAL A 7 36.28 6.80 31.27
N ILE A 8 35.22 5.97 31.26
CA ILE A 8 34.08 6.11 30.33
C ILE A 8 33.35 7.45 30.57
N LEU A 9 33.12 7.83 31.83
CA LEU A 9 32.50 9.11 32.18
C LEU A 9 33.34 10.34 31.79
N LEU A 10 34.67 10.21 31.74
CA LEU A 10 35.61 11.30 31.49
C LEU A 10 35.91 11.55 30.00
N ILE A 11 35.76 10.53 29.14
CA ILE A 11 36.01 10.65 27.70
C ILE A 11 34.80 11.23 26.96
N ILE A 12 33.59 10.96 27.44
CA ILE A 12 32.32 11.42 26.85
C ILE A 12 32.30 12.95 26.62
N PRO A 13 32.65 13.82 27.59
CA PRO A 13 32.62 15.28 27.39
C PRO A 13 33.61 15.79 26.32
N PHE A 14 34.74 15.10 26.13
CA PHE A 14 35.80 15.54 25.21
C PHE A 14 35.50 15.14 23.75
N VAL A 15 34.81 14.01 23.55
CA VAL A 15 34.30 13.58 22.24
C VAL A 15 33.10 14.44 21.80
N ILE A 16 32.28 14.89 22.76
CA ILE A 16 31.12 15.78 22.53
C ILE A 16 31.54 17.13 21.93
N GLY A 17 32.70 17.66 22.29
CA GLY A 17 33.21 18.94 21.78
C GLY A 17 33.64 18.91 20.32
N LEU A 18 34.13 17.77 19.82
CA LEU A 18 34.71 17.67 18.46
C LEU A 18 33.66 17.48 17.35
N LEU A 19 32.45 17.04 17.69
CA LEU A 19 31.36 16.68 16.75
C LEU A 19 30.40 17.84 16.41
N SER A 20 30.74 19.07 16.79
CA SER A 20 29.81 20.20 16.88
C SER A 20 29.60 21.03 15.59
N PHE A 21 29.86 20.49 14.40
CA PHE A 21 29.58 21.19 13.13
C PHE A 21 29.07 20.24 12.04
N ILE A 22 27.83 20.46 11.57
CA ILE A 22 27.37 20.54 10.16
C ILE A 22 25.83 20.47 10.10
N SER A 23 25.28 21.26 9.17
CA SER A 23 23.88 21.62 8.95
C SER A 23 22.94 20.48 8.48
N VAL A 24 21.64 20.69 8.76
CA VAL A 24 20.49 19.83 8.42
C VAL A 24 20.21 19.79 6.91
N ILE A 25 20.04 18.59 6.37
CA ILE A 25 19.37 18.36 5.08
C ILE A 25 17.94 17.89 5.37
N LEU A 26 17.00 18.61 4.76
CA LEU A 26 15.57 18.32 4.74
C LEU A 26 15.30 16.95 4.08
N LEU A 27 14.56 16.06 4.72
CA LEU A 27 14.00 14.87 4.07
C LEU A 27 12.48 14.95 4.08
N ASN A 28 11.93 15.92 3.34
CA ASN A 28 10.52 15.89 2.95
C ASN A 28 10.42 14.99 1.70
N ILE A 29 9.76 13.84 1.84
CA ILE A 29 9.43 12.98 0.69
C ILE A 29 8.14 13.53 0.10
N THR A 30 8.29 14.65 -0.59
CA THR A 30 7.17 15.37 -1.16
C THR A 30 6.55 14.58 -2.29
N VAL A 31 5.22 14.47 -2.27
CA VAL A 31 4.41 13.83 -3.30
C VAL A 31 3.73 14.91 -4.11
N ALA A 32 4.11 15.03 -5.39
CA ALA A 32 3.30 15.78 -6.33
C ALA A 32 2.03 14.98 -6.62
N SER A 33 0.88 15.64 -6.53
CA SER A 33 -0.44 15.03 -6.75
C SER A 33 -1.10 15.63 -7.97
N ASP A 34 -1.93 14.85 -8.64
CA ASP A 34 -2.81 15.38 -9.68
C ASP A 34 -4.05 16.03 -9.06
N ILE A 35 -4.90 16.64 -9.89
CA ILE A 35 -6.22 17.12 -9.48
C ILE A 35 -6.98 16.02 -8.72
N THR A 36 -7.75 16.40 -7.72
CA THR A 36 -8.45 15.42 -6.88
C THR A 36 -9.65 14.81 -7.60
N ASP A 37 -10.40 15.64 -8.33
CA ASP A 37 -11.59 15.27 -9.10
C ASP A 37 -11.86 16.25 -10.26
N ILE A 38 -12.86 15.96 -11.10
CA ILE A 38 -13.40 16.83 -12.15
C ILE A 38 -14.86 17.15 -11.83
N LEU A 39 -15.21 18.43 -11.68
CA LEU A 39 -16.59 18.87 -11.43
C LEU A 39 -17.29 19.22 -12.76
N TRP A 40 -18.48 18.65 -12.97
CA TRP A 40 -19.34 18.92 -14.12
C TRP A 40 -20.81 18.58 -13.81
N ASN A 41 -21.73 18.87 -14.73
CA ASN A 41 -23.18 18.68 -14.54
C ASN A 41 -23.82 17.71 -15.56
N TYR A 42 -23.04 16.88 -16.25
CA TYR A 42 -23.56 15.90 -17.21
C TYR A 42 -24.16 14.67 -16.50
N LYS A 43 -25.26 14.14 -17.06
CA LYS A 43 -25.85 12.83 -16.70
C LYS A 43 -25.01 11.69 -17.29
N ASP A 44 -25.25 10.45 -16.84
CA ASP A 44 -24.55 9.25 -17.35
C ASP A 44 -24.81 9.04 -18.85
N ASN A 45 -26.06 9.28 -19.27
CA ASN A 45 -26.49 9.32 -20.67
C ASN A 45 -27.09 10.70 -20.98
N GLU A 46 -26.58 11.33 -22.04
CA GLU A 46 -26.97 12.66 -22.50
C GLU A 46 -27.41 12.63 -23.97
N GLY A 47 -28.41 13.45 -24.31
CA GLY A 47 -28.95 13.55 -25.66
C GLY A 47 -28.56 14.86 -26.34
N PHE A 48 -27.98 14.80 -27.55
CA PHE A 48 -27.65 15.99 -28.34
C PHE A 48 -28.34 15.96 -29.69
N LYS A 49 -29.08 17.03 -30.01
CA LYS A 49 -29.72 17.18 -31.30
C LYS A 49 -28.71 17.63 -32.36
N ILE A 50 -28.78 17.06 -33.56
CA ILE A 50 -28.03 17.53 -34.73
C ILE A 50 -28.47 18.96 -35.08
N ARG A 51 -27.51 19.88 -35.12
CA ARG A 51 -27.73 21.30 -35.46
C ARG A 51 -26.41 21.96 -35.87
N GLU A 52 -26.49 23.10 -36.55
CA GLU A 52 -25.30 23.85 -36.99
C GLU A 52 -24.48 24.43 -35.82
N ALA A 53 -25.15 24.91 -34.77
CA ALA A 53 -24.48 25.49 -33.61
C ALA A 53 -23.93 24.41 -32.65
N PRO A 54 -22.65 24.44 -32.26
CA PRO A 54 -22.09 23.44 -31.37
C PRO A 54 -22.64 23.54 -29.94
N TYR A 55 -22.28 22.56 -29.10
CA TYR A 55 -22.55 22.56 -27.67
C TYR A 55 -21.25 22.83 -26.90
N GLU A 56 -21.25 23.79 -25.99
CA GLU A 56 -20.08 24.07 -25.13
C GLU A 56 -19.91 22.94 -24.10
N LEU A 57 -18.70 22.37 -24.01
CA LEU A 57 -18.34 21.38 -23.01
C LEU A 57 -17.76 22.06 -21.76
N LYS A 58 -18.33 21.77 -20.58
CA LYS A 58 -18.02 22.46 -19.32
C LYS A 58 -17.59 21.49 -18.23
N ALA A 59 -16.37 21.67 -17.74
CA ALA A 59 -15.87 21.01 -16.54
C ALA A 59 -14.88 21.93 -15.82
N THR A 60 -14.65 21.67 -14.54
CA THR A 60 -13.69 22.41 -13.71
C THR A 60 -12.85 21.42 -12.91
N PRO A 61 -11.51 21.54 -12.91
CA PRO A 61 -10.68 20.67 -12.08
C PRO A 61 -10.89 21.00 -10.60
N VAL A 62 -10.95 19.97 -9.77
CA VAL A 62 -10.99 20.11 -8.30
C VAL A 62 -9.55 20.01 -7.80
N ILE A 63 -9.03 21.11 -7.29
CA ILE A 63 -7.64 21.24 -6.82
C ILE A 63 -7.63 21.25 -5.28
N ASN A 64 -6.67 20.55 -4.69
CA ASN A 64 -6.34 20.69 -3.29
C ASN A 64 -5.14 21.63 -3.15
N GLU A 65 -5.38 22.85 -2.66
CA GLU A 65 -4.35 23.90 -2.52
C GLU A 65 -3.23 23.54 -1.54
N ASN A 66 -3.41 22.54 -0.67
CA ASN A 66 -2.37 22.06 0.24
C ASN A 66 -1.44 21.01 -0.36
N LEU A 67 -1.72 20.55 -1.58
CA LEU A 67 -0.87 19.60 -2.30
C LEU A 67 -0.06 20.31 -3.37
N ILE A 68 1.15 19.83 -3.61
CA ILE A 68 1.91 20.27 -4.78
C ILE A 68 1.28 19.62 -6.01
N LEU A 69 0.75 20.43 -6.92
CA LEU A 69 0.20 19.93 -8.17
C LEU A 69 1.32 19.53 -9.13
N ALA A 70 1.20 18.33 -9.69
CA ALA A 70 2.08 17.88 -10.77
C ALA A 70 1.80 18.64 -12.08
N SER A 71 2.73 18.56 -13.05
CA SER A 71 2.51 18.96 -14.45
C SER A 71 1.28 18.26 -15.07
N GLY A 72 0.73 18.80 -16.18
CA GLY A 72 -0.26 18.09 -17.01
C GLY A 72 -1.67 17.94 -16.41
N ASN A 73 -2.10 18.90 -15.60
CA ASN A 73 -3.41 18.91 -14.94
C ASN A 73 -4.51 19.69 -15.69
N ASP A 74 -4.19 20.22 -16.88
CA ASP A 74 -5.17 20.87 -17.74
C ASP A 74 -6.22 19.87 -18.24
N LEU A 75 -7.48 20.32 -18.32
CA LEU A 75 -8.56 19.47 -18.79
C LEU A 75 -8.60 19.40 -20.32
N VAL A 76 -8.64 18.17 -20.83
CA VAL A 76 -8.76 17.83 -22.25
C VAL A 76 -10.03 17.00 -22.47
N TRP A 77 -10.60 17.13 -23.68
CA TRP A 77 -11.82 16.44 -24.08
C TRP A 77 -11.61 15.64 -25.35
N TYR A 78 -12.13 14.41 -25.38
CA TYR A 78 -12.05 13.54 -26.54
C TYR A 78 -13.20 12.52 -26.57
N THR A 79 -13.31 11.77 -27.67
CA THR A 79 -14.37 10.76 -27.87
C THR A 79 -13.80 9.34 -27.85
N ARG A 80 -14.61 8.37 -27.41
CA ARG A 80 -14.33 6.92 -27.51
C ARG A 80 -15.49 6.21 -28.21
N ASN A 81 -15.19 5.08 -28.86
CA ASN A 81 -16.16 4.27 -29.62
C ASN A 81 -16.93 5.11 -30.65
N ASN A 82 -16.19 5.99 -31.34
CA ASN A 82 -16.71 6.96 -32.31
C ASN A 82 -16.18 6.64 -33.73
N GLU A 83 -16.11 5.36 -34.09
CA GLU A 83 -15.60 4.88 -35.38
C GLU A 83 -16.35 5.53 -36.56
N ASP A 84 -17.63 5.75 -36.34
CA ASP A 84 -18.57 6.33 -37.26
C ASP A 84 -18.51 7.86 -37.36
N LYS A 85 -17.71 8.54 -36.53
CA LYS A 85 -17.65 10.01 -36.42
C LYS A 85 -19.03 10.63 -36.23
N VAL A 86 -19.76 10.10 -35.24
CA VAL A 86 -21.06 10.60 -34.77
C VAL A 86 -20.91 12.02 -34.20
N VAL A 87 -19.77 12.28 -33.56
CA VAL A 87 -19.41 13.56 -32.92
C VAL A 87 -18.02 14.01 -33.35
N ASP A 88 -17.78 15.31 -33.39
CA ASP A 88 -16.45 15.93 -33.43
C ASP A 88 -16.26 16.89 -32.24
N ILE A 89 -15.08 16.89 -31.62
CA ILE A 89 -14.74 17.79 -30.50
C ILE A 89 -13.62 18.72 -30.95
N LYS A 90 -13.85 20.04 -30.85
CA LYS A 90 -12.85 21.06 -31.19
C LYS A 90 -12.59 21.97 -30.03
N ARG A 91 -11.32 22.33 -29.86
CA ARG A 91 -10.88 23.40 -28.95
C ARG A 91 -10.83 24.70 -29.72
N ASP A 92 -11.45 25.73 -29.17
CA ASP A 92 -11.31 27.09 -29.65
C ASP A 92 -10.00 27.69 -29.13
N GLU A 93 -9.12 28.14 -30.02
CA GLU A 93 -7.76 28.56 -29.65
C GLU A 93 -7.72 29.88 -28.89
N GLU A 94 -8.70 30.76 -29.08
CA GLU A 94 -8.78 32.06 -28.42
C GLU A 94 -9.39 31.97 -27.03
N SER A 95 -10.54 31.31 -26.88
CA SER A 95 -11.24 31.15 -25.61
C SER A 95 -10.77 29.95 -24.79
N LYS A 96 -9.97 29.05 -25.38
CA LYS A 96 -9.50 27.78 -24.79
C LYS A 96 -10.64 26.84 -24.38
N LYS A 97 -11.86 27.06 -24.86
CA LYS A 97 -13.06 26.25 -24.59
C LYS A 97 -13.18 25.08 -25.56
N TYR A 98 -13.86 24.01 -25.12
CA TYR A 98 -14.15 22.85 -25.95
C TYR A 98 -15.61 22.87 -26.41
N TYR A 99 -15.84 22.43 -27.64
CA TYR A 99 -17.14 22.40 -28.29
C TYR A 99 -17.41 21.03 -28.94
N LEU A 100 -18.62 20.52 -28.73
CA LEU A 100 -19.15 19.31 -29.33
C LEU A 100 -19.98 19.65 -30.57
N TYR A 101 -19.63 19.03 -31.70
CA TYR A 101 -20.37 19.09 -32.96
C TYR A 101 -21.09 17.76 -33.19
N ALA A 102 -22.42 17.78 -33.17
CA ALA A 102 -23.26 16.63 -33.46
C ALA A 102 -23.40 16.46 -34.97
N LEU A 103 -22.82 15.39 -35.54
CA LEU A 103 -22.67 15.23 -36.99
C LEU A 103 -23.72 14.31 -37.62
N LYS A 104 -23.96 13.15 -37.02
CA LYS A 104 -24.92 12.14 -37.50
C LYS A 104 -25.53 11.37 -36.34
N GLU A 105 -26.65 10.69 -36.59
CA GLU A 105 -27.31 9.87 -35.56
C GLU A 105 -26.42 8.70 -35.12
N GLY A 106 -26.48 8.37 -33.83
CA GLY A 106 -25.69 7.29 -33.22
C GLY A 106 -25.34 7.58 -31.76
N SER A 107 -24.41 6.80 -31.20
CA SER A 107 -23.92 7.04 -29.83
C SER A 107 -22.42 6.88 -29.74
N CYS A 108 -21.78 7.70 -28.91
CA CYS A 108 -20.38 7.54 -28.54
C CYS A 108 -20.15 7.96 -27.08
N GLU A 109 -18.98 7.67 -26.53
CA GLU A 109 -18.60 8.12 -25.20
C GLU A 109 -17.79 9.41 -25.29
N ILE A 110 -18.16 10.41 -24.50
CA ILE A 110 -17.44 11.68 -24.36
C ILE A 110 -16.64 11.62 -23.06
N VAL A 111 -15.35 11.90 -23.14
CA VAL A 111 -14.42 11.81 -22.00
C VAL A 111 -13.79 13.18 -21.75
N CYS A 112 -13.81 13.62 -20.50
CA CYS A 112 -12.98 14.71 -20.00
C CYS A 112 -11.90 14.12 -19.09
N SER A 113 -10.63 14.43 -19.33
CA SER A 113 -9.53 14.00 -18.47
C SER A 113 -8.55 15.14 -18.21
N ASN A 114 -7.67 14.99 -17.22
CA ASN A 114 -6.42 15.75 -17.27
C ASN A 114 -5.54 15.23 -18.43
N GLU A 115 -4.54 16.01 -18.85
CA GLU A 115 -3.65 15.63 -19.96
C GLU A 115 -2.94 14.28 -19.73
N LYS A 116 -2.64 13.96 -18.46
CA LYS A 116 -2.04 12.68 -18.05
C LYS A 116 -3.01 11.50 -18.08
N GLY A 117 -4.32 11.76 -18.10
CA GLY A 117 -5.36 10.74 -18.01
C GLY A 117 -5.42 10.02 -16.65
N SER A 118 -4.72 10.48 -15.62
CA SER A 118 -4.78 9.94 -14.26
C SER A 118 -6.12 10.23 -13.57
N LYS A 119 -6.83 11.26 -14.04
CA LYS A 119 -8.20 11.61 -13.66
C LYS A 119 -9.04 11.81 -14.92
N SER A 120 -10.19 11.15 -15.00
CA SER A 120 -11.13 11.37 -16.10
C SER A 120 -12.57 11.13 -15.66
N LYS A 121 -13.54 11.73 -16.33
CA LYS A 121 -14.95 11.36 -16.24
C LYS A 121 -15.50 11.20 -17.64
N SER A 122 -16.51 10.35 -17.79
CA SER A 122 -17.15 10.13 -19.07
C SER A 122 -18.67 10.05 -18.97
N PHE A 123 -19.35 10.35 -20.07
CA PHE A 123 -20.78 10.10 -20.26
C PHE A 123 -21.02 9.59 -21.68
N LYS A 124 -22.13 8.87 -21.87
CA LYS A 124 -22.56 8.41 -23.19
C LYS A 124 -23.40 9.51 -23.86
N ALA A 125 -22.95 9.99 -25.01
CA ALA A 125 -23.71 10.91 -25.85
C ALA A 125 -24.53 10.12 -26.88
N THR A 126 -25.83 10.39 -26.91
CA THR A 126 -26.75 9.91 -27.96
C THR A 126 -27.08 11.08 -28.88
N ILE A 127 -26.70 10.96 -30.15
CA ILE A 127 -26.92 11.98 -31.16
C ILE A 127 -28.17 11.63 -31.95
N TYR A 128 -29.09 12.59 -32.09
CA TYR A 128 -30.39 12.38 -32.72
C TYR A 128 -30.79 13.54 -33.65
N ASP A 129 -31.55 13.23 -34.71
CA ASP A 129 -32.19 14.23 -35.56
C ASP A 129 -33.70 14.35 -35.22
N ASN A 130 -34.40 13.21 -35.29
CA ASN A 130 -35.84 13.15 -35.08
C ASN A 130 -36.22 13.05 -33.59
N GLY A 131 -35.61 12.10 -32.88
CA GLY A 131 -35.83 11.90 -31.46
C GLY A 131 -35.13 10.66 -30.91
N ALA A 132 -34.98 10.60 -29.59
CA ALA A 132 -34.27 9.54 -28.89
C ALA A 132 -34.84 9.31 -27.48
N ILE A 133 -34.62 8.12 -26.93
CA ILE A 133 -34.91 7.80 -25.53
C ILE A 133 -33.61 7.81 -24.74
N ILE A 134 -33.56 8.56 -23.65
CA ILE A 134 -32.42 8.62 -22.75
C ILE A 134 -32.84 7.99 -21.42
N ILE A 135 -32.02 7.06 -20.92
CA ILE A 135 -32.30 6.32 -19.68
C ILE A 135 -31.16 6.61 -18.71
N ASN A 136 -31.50 7.05 -17.51
CA ASN A 136 -30.54 7.26 -16.42
C ASN A 136 -31.03 6.59 -15.13
N TYR A 137 -30.12 6.34 -14.21
CA TYR A 137 -30.50 5.97 -12.84
C TYR A 137 -31.15 7.18 -12.15
N LYS A 138 -32.29 6.98 -11.48
CA LYS A 138 -33.00 8.07 -10.81
C LYS A 138 -32.37 8.48 -9.47
N GLU A 139 -31.93 7.49 -8.69
CA GLU A 139 -31.44 7.71 -7.32
C GLU A 139 -29.91 7.58 -7.25
N TYR A 140 -29.36 6.44 -7.66
CA TYR A 140 -27.94 6.12 -7.51
C TYR A 140 -27.22 6.17 -8.86
N LYS A 141 -26.71 7.34 -9.25
CA LYS A 141 -25.91 7.54 -10.49
C LYS A 141 -24.66 6.65 -10.52
N LEU A 142 -24.11 6.42 -11.72
CA LEU A 142 -22.83 5.74 -11.87
C LEU A 142 -21.70 6.51 -11.18
N SER A 143 -20.60 5.82 -10.87
CA SER A 143 -19.43 6.46 -10.26
C SER A 143 -18.72 7.42 -11.24
N GLY A 144 -18.87 7.20 -12.55
CA GLY A 144 -18.10 7.88 -13.60
C GLY A 144 -16.63 7.44 -13.65
N GLU A 145 -16.26 6.50 -12.79
CA GLU A 145 -14.90 6.08 -12.49
C GLU A 145 -14.73 4.56 -12.60
N GLN A 146 -15.80 3.85 -12.97
CA GLN A 146 -15.80 2.42 -13.25
C GLN A 146 -14.84 2.07 -14.39
N ILE A 147 -14.11 0.96 -14.23
CA ILE A 147 -13.29 0.35 -15.28
C ILE A 147 -14.13 -0.59 -16.14
N GLU A 148 -15.04 -1.33 -15.50
CA GLU A 148 -16.05 -2.16 -16.18
C GLU A 148 -17.07 -1.27 -16.90
N THR A 149 -17.58 -1.74 -18.03
CA THR A 149 -18.59 -0.99 -18.82
C THR A 149 -20.02 -1.26 -18.35
N ILE A 150 -20.26 -2.43 -17.74
CA ILE A 150 -21.58 -2.86 -17.26
C ILE A 150 -21.59 -2.81 -15.73
N ARG A 151 -22.58 -2.11 -15.18
CA ARG A 151 -22.76 -2.00 -13.72
C ARG A 151 -23.23 -3.34 -13.15
N ASN A 152 -22.59 -3.77 -12.06
CA ASN A 152 -23.07 -4.90 -11.27
C ASN A 152 -24.20 -4.44 -10.33
N TYR A 153 -25.23 -5.26 -10.20
CA TYR A 153 -26.36 -5.00 -9.31
C TYR A 153 -26.68 -6.24 -8.48
N GLY A 154 -26.79 -6.07 -7.17
CA GLY A 154 -27.15 -7.15 -6.26
C GLY A 154 -28.60 -7.56 -6.42
N GLU A 155 -28.88 -8.84 -6.25
CA GLU A 155 -30.23 -9.40 -6.20
C GLU A 155 -31.08 -8.82 -5.06
N TYR A 156 -30.44 -8.42 -3.97
CA TYR A 156 -31.10 -8.02 -2.74
C TYR A 156 -30.63 -6.68 -2.19
N ASP A 157 -31.54 -6.01 -1.48
CA ASP A 157 -31.25 -4.90 -0.58
C ASP A 157 -31.33 -5.39 0.88
N LEU A 158 -30.55 -4.76 1.76
CA LEU A 158 -30.52 -5.09 3.19
C LEU A 158 -31.53 -4.25 3.96
N THR A 159 -32.27 -4.89 4.86
CA THR A 159 -33.14 -4.22 5.84
C THR A 159 -32.79 -4.68 7.25
N TYR A 160 -32.51 -3.73 8.15
CA TYR A 160 -32.14 -3.98 9.54
C TYR A 160 -32.68 -2.87 10.46
N LYS A 161 -32.88 -3.20 11.74
CA LYS A 161 -33.31 -2.23 12.78
C LYS A 161 -32.13 -1.66 13.56
N GLU A 162 -31.09 -2.47 13.75
CA GLU A 162 -29.88 -2.10 14.50
C GLU A 162 -28.66 -2.70 13.79
N VAL A 163 -27.55 -1.97 13.79
CA VAL A 163 -26.28 -2.42 13.20
C VAL A 163 -25.59 -3.36 14.20
N LYS A 164 -25.89 -4.66 14.08
CA LYS A 164 -25.40 -5.74 14.97
C LYS A 164 -25.26 -7.04 14.20
N LEU A 165 -24.42 -7.94 14.71
CA LEU A 165 -24.15 -9.25 14.12
C LEU A 165 -25.44 -10.00 13.74
N ASP A 166 -25.54 -10.38 12.46
CA ASP A 166 -26.61 -11.17 11.84
C ASP A 166 -28.04 -10.60 12.02
N ASN A 167 -28.18 -9.30 12.28
CA ASN A 167 -29.46 -8.63 12.49
C ASN A 167 -29.99 -7.93 11.24
N TYR A 168 -30.11 -8.66 10.12
CA TYR A 168 -30.64 -8.15 8.86
C TYR A 168 -31.54 -9.16 8.15
N SER A 169 -32.31 -8.66 7.20
CA SER A 169 -33.09 -9.43 6.24
C SER A 169 -32.80 -8.94 4.83
N LYS A 170 -32.96 -9.84 3.84
CA LYS A 170 -32.75 -9.55 2.42
C LYS A 170 -34.10 -9.38 1.73
N THR A 171 -34.28 -8.27 1.03
CA THR A 171 -35.46 -7.98 0.21
C THR A 171 -35.06 -7.86 -1.25
N LYS A 172 -35.86 -8.37 -2.19
CA LYS A 172 -35.54 -8.25 -3.62
C LYS A 172 -35.35 -6.80 -4.02
N ALA A 173 -34.25 -6.52 -4.72
CA ALA A 173 -33.90 -5.17 -5.08
C ALA A 173 -34.73 -4.66 -6.26
N SER A 174 -34.80 -3.34 -6.40
CA SER A 174 -35.48 -2.67 -7.52
C SER A 174 -34.71 -1.44 -7.96
N ILE A 175 -34.77 -1.10 -9.25
CA ILE A 175 -34.01 -0.02 -9.85
C ILE A 175 -34.97 1.02 -10.43
N LYS A 176 -35.00 2.21 -9.85
CA LYS A 176 -35.78 3.32 -10.40
C LYS A 176 -35.01 4.03 -11.51
N LEU A 177 -35.68 4.20 -12.64
CA LEU A 177 -35.13 4.84 -13.83
C LEU A 177 -35.71 6.24 -14.03
N ASP A 178 -34.88 7.15 -14.51
CA ASP A 178 -35.29 8.41 -15.15
C ASP A 178 -35.27 8.18 -16.66
N ILE A 179 -36.45 8.16 -17.28
CA ILE A 179 -36.62 7.90 -18.71
C ILE A 179 -37.12 9.18 -19.36
N GLU A 180 -36.31 9.72 -20.26
CA GLU A 180 -36.58 10.97 -20.97
C GLU A 180 -36.75 10.68 -22.46
N VAL A 181 -37.85 11.15 -23.04
CA VAL A 181 -38.09 11.10 -24.49
C VAL A 181 -37.73 12.46 -25.07
N LEU A 182 -36.81 12.50 -26.03
CA LEU A 182 -36.35 13.70 -26.73
C LEU A 182 -36.88 13.71 -28.16
N GLY A 183 -37.27 14.88 -28.70
CA GLY A 183 -37.79 15.03 -30.07
C GLY A 183 -38.62 16.30 -30.28
N ASN A 184 -38.93 16.62 -31.54
CA ASN A 184 -39.55 17.90 -31.91
C ASN A 184 -41.08 17.95 -31.73
N ASN A 185 -41.75 16.80 -31.62
CA ASN A 185 -43.22 16.68 -31.55
C ASN A 185 -43.65 15.64 -30.49
N ILE A 186 -43.20 15.80 -29.24
CA ILE A 186 -43.53 14.86 -28.16
C ILE A 186 -44.91 15.19 -27.59
N ASN A 187 -45.92 14.37 -27.91
CA ASN A 187 -47.26 14.48 -27.33
C ASN A 187 -47.41 13.67 -26.02
N SER A 188 -46.48 12.75 -25.76
CA SER A 188 -46.48 11.84 -24.61
C SER A 188 -45.05 11.39 -24.29
N ASN A 189 -44.65 11.43 -23.01
CA ASN A 189 -43.37 10.89 -22.53
C ASN A 189 -43.44 9.40 -22.19
N LYS A 190 -44.43 8.67 -22.73
CA LYS A 190 -44.61 7.24 -22.44
C LYS A 190 -43.71 6.37 -23.31
N VAL A 191 -43.18 5.32 -22.69
CA VAL A 191 -42.35 4.30 -23.34
C VAL A 191 -42.97 2.91 -23.12
N SER A 192 -42.81 2.05 -24.12
CA SER A 192 -43.06 0.60 -24.01
C SER A 192 -41.76 -0.16 -24.01
N VAL A 193 -41.81 -1.33 -23.38
CA VAL A 193 -40.76 -2.34 -23.49
C VAL A 193 -40.85 -2.98 -24.86
N ASP A 194 -39.76 -2.90 -25.61
CA ASP A 194 -39.61 -3.56 -26.91
C ASP A 194 -39.11 -5.00 -26.73
N SER A 195 -38.09 -5.19 -25.90
CA SER A 195 -37.50 -6.49 -25.61
C SER A 195 -36.79 -6.52 -24.25
N ILE A 196 -36.68 -7.72 -23.67
CA ILE A 196 -35.87 -8.02 -22.48
C ILE A 196 -35.02 -9.25 -22.82
N SER A 197 -33.72 -9.23 -22.52
CA SER A 197 -32.82 -10.32 -22.89
C SER A 197 -32.89 -11.55 -21.99
N SER A 198 -33.46 -11.43 -20.79
CA SER A 198 -33.58 -12.51 -19.80
C SER A 198 -34.90 -12.45 -19.02
N ASN A 199 -35.20 -13.53 -18.28
CA ASN A 199 -36.34 -13.59 -17.37
C ASN A 199 -36.03 -13.07 -15.96
N ASP A 200 -34.84 -12.52 -15.71
CA ASP A 200 -34.41 -12.10 -14.38
C ASP A 200 -34.98 -10.71 -14.00
N LEU A 201 -35.52 -9.98 -14.98
CA LEU A 201 -36.09 -8.63 -14.82
C LEU A 201 -37.53 -8.51 -15.30
N SER A 202 -38.26 -7.60 -14.68
CA SER A 202 -39.53 -7.05 -15.19
C SER A 202 -39.54 -5.53 -15.05
N PHE A 203 -40.43 -4.85 -15.77
CA PHE A 203 -40.54 -3.39 -15.75
C PHE A 203 -41.96 -2.95 -15.37
N ASP A 204 -42.05 -2.11 -14.34
CA ASP A 204 -43.26 -1.39 -13.97
C ASP A 204 -43.27 0.00 -14.63
N SER A 205 -44.05 0.13 -15.69
CA SER A 205 -44.22 1.38 -16.44
C SER A 205 -44.97 2.48 -15.68
N ALA A 206 -45.67 2.17 -14.59
CA ALA A 206 -46.36 3.19 -13.80
C ALA A 206 -45.39 3.97 -12.92
N THR A 207 -44.33 3.30 -12.45
CA THR A 207 -43.32 3.88 -11.55
C THR A 207 -41.95 4.06 -12.20
N ASN A 208 -41.77 3.61 -13.44
CA ASN A 208 -40.48 3.51 -14.13
C ASN A 208 -39.45 2.73 -13.32
N THR A 209 -39.84 1.57 -12.81
CA THR A 209 -39.01 0.74 -11.94
C THR A 209 -38.73 -0.61 -12.59
N LEU A 210 -37.46 -1.02 -12.63
CA LEU A 210 -37.08 -2.39 -12.90
C LEU A 210 -37.16 -3.21 -11.62
N LEU A 211 -37.80 -4.37 -11.70
CA LEU A 211 -37.96 -5.30 -10.59
C LEU A 211 -37.10 -6.54 -10.87
N ILE A 212 -36.30 -6.95 -9.89
CA ILE A 212 -35.59 -8.23 -9.95
C ILE A 212 -36.59 -9.34 -9.58
N ASN A 213 -36.74 -10.33 -10.47
CA ASN A 213 -37.70 -11.41 -10.31
C ASN A 213 -37.25 -12.43 -9.23
N ASP A 214 -38.15 -13.33 -8.83
CA ASP A 214 -37.90 -14.29 -7.75
C ASP A 214 -36.81 -15.32 -8.11
N GLU A 215 -36.86 -15.86 -9.33
CA GLU A 215 -35.85 -16.79 -9.84
C GLU A 215 -34.83 -16.04 -10.70
N VAL A 216 -33.59 -15.97 -10.21
CA VAL A 216 -32.47 -15.26 -10.86
C VAL A 216 -31.38 -16.27 -11.21
N ASN A 217 -30.98 -16.27 -12.49
CA ASN A 217 -29.82 -17.04 -12.94
C ASN A 217 -28.53 -16.24 -12.74
N GLY A 218 -28.64 -14.91 -12.78
CA GLY A 218 -27.50 -14.00 -12.70
C GLY A 218 -26.82 -13.84 -14.06
N GLY A 219 -26.03 -12.79 -14.18
CA GLY A 219 -25.36 -12.43 -15.44
C GLY A 219 -25.92 -11.16 -16.07
N GLU A 220 -25.42 -10.86 -17.27
CA GLU A 220 -25.80 -9.69 -18.04
C GLU A 220 -27.25 -9.80 -18.53
N THR A 221 -28.04 -8.76 -18.26
CA THR A 221 -29.40 -8.63 -18.72
C THR A 221 -29.64 -7.22 -19.23
N SER A 222 -30.44 -7.10 -20.29
CA SER A 222 -30.76 -5.84 -20.92
C SER A 222 -32.25 -5.68 -21.19
N ILE A 223 -32.71 -4.44 -21.17
CA ILE A 223 -34.08 -4.05 -21.50
C ILE A 223 -34.03 -2.90 -22.52
N THR A 224 -34.80 -3.04 -23.59
CA THR A 224 -34.88 -2.04 -24.66
C THR A 224 -36.23 -1.35 -24.63
N PHE A 225 -36.21 -0.02 -24.68
CA PHE A 225 -37.40 0.82 -24.69
C PHE A 225 -37.62 1.46 -26.06
N ARG A 226 -38.90 1.63 -26.41
CA ARG A 226 -39.39 2.38 -27.58
C ARG A 226 -40.50 3.35 -27.18
N GLY A 227 -40.74 4.38 -27.98
CA GLY A 227 -41.81 5.33 -27.71
C GLY A 227 -43.18 4.77 -28.10
N ASP A 228 -44.20 4.98 -27.26
CA ASP A 228 -45.54 4.38 -27.45
C ASP A 228 -46.35 4.96 -28.63
N ASP A 229 -46.13 6.24 -28.96
CA ASP A 229 -46.90 7.01 -29.96
C ASP A 229 -45.98 7.73 -30.97
N LEU A 230 -44.73 7.28 -31.09
CA LEU A 230 -43.71 7.96 -31.89
C LEU A 230 -43.57 7.28 -33.26
N SER A 231 -43.22 8.05 -34.30
CA SER A 231 -42.92 7.49 -35.62
C SER A 231 -41.82 6.43 -35.49
N SER A 232 -41.80 5.43 -36.39
CA SER A 232 -40.81 4.33 -36.44
C SER A 232 -39.34 4.76 -36.53
N ASN A 233 -39.06 6.06 -36.50
CA ASN A 233 -37.77 6.68 -36.75
C ASN A 233 -37.13 7.28 -35.49
N TYR A 234 -37.71 7.08 -34.29
CA TYR A 234 -37.07 7.46 -33.02
C TYR A 234 -36.04 6.40 -32.62
N LEU A 235 -34.89 6.83 -32.09
CA LEU A 235 -33.86 5.92 -31.61
C LEU A 235 -34.34 5.21 -30.32
N THR A 236 -34.37 3.88 -30.36
CA THR A 236 -34.59 3.03 -29.17
C THR A 236 -33.40 3.11 -28.22
N SER A 237 -33.62 2.80 -26.95
CA SER A 237 -32.57 2.84 -25.94
C SER A 237 -32.52 1.55 -25.13
N THR A 238 -31.33 1.00 -25.00
CA THR A 238 -31.06 -0.25 -24.28
C THR A 238 -30.34 0.05 -22.98
N PHE A 239 -30.87 -0.47 -21.88
CA PHE A 239 -30.29 -0.39 -20.55
C PHE A 239 -29.80 -1.79 -20.14
N THR A 240 -28.51 -1.89 -19.79
CA THR A 240 -27.83 -3.16 -19.48
C THR A 240 -27.24 -3.14 -18.07
N ILE A 241 -27.43 -4.23 -17.33
CA ILE A 241 -26.84 -4.46 -16.00
C ILE A 241 -26.37 -5.91 -15.89
N ASN A 242 -25.44 -6.18 -14.97
CA ASN A 242 -25.04 -7.53 -14.59
C ASN A 242 -25.63 -7.86 -13.21
N ILE A 243 -26.54 -8.83 -13.13
CA ILE A 243 -27.15 -9.23 -11.85
C ILE A 243 -26.25 -10.22 -11.13
N ILE A 244 -25.86 -9.87 -9.91
CA ILE A 244 -25.08 -10.72 -9.01
C ILE A 244 -26.04 -11.54 -8.17
N LYS A 245 -26.14 -12.84 -8.50
CA LYS A 245 -26.92 -13.80 -7.72
C LYS A 245 -26.42 -13.89 -6.27
N ASP A 246 -27.36 -13.82 -5.34
CA ASP A 246 -27.15 -13.70 -3.89
C ASP A 246 -26.40 -12.42 -3.45
N GLY A 247 -26.19 -11.48 -4.37
CA GLY A 247 -25.53 -10.20 -4.11
C GLY A 247 -26.40 -9.25 -3.31
N VAL A 248 -25.79 -8.49 -2.41
CA VAL A 248 -26.45 -7.45 -1.62
C VAL A 248 -25.94 -6.07 -2.02
N ASN A 249 -26.85 -5.15 -2.30
CA ASN A 249 -26.52 -3.77 -2.61
C ASN A 249 -26.14 -2.99 -1.34
N VAL A 250 -25.09 -2.18 -1.46
CA VAL A 250 -24.59 -1.32 -0.38
C VAL A 250 -24.76 0.14 -0.78
N TYR A 251 -25.63 0.84 -0.05
CA TYR A 251 -25.95 2.26 -0.26
C TYR A 251 -25.44 3.16 0.87
N SER A 252 -24.86 2.57 1.92
CA SER A 252 -24.35 3.28 3.09
C SER A 252 -23.24 2.51 3.79
N TYR A 253 -22.52 3.18 4.70
CA TYR A 253 -21.52 2.53 5.55
C TYR A 253 -22.13 1.42 6.42
N ASN A 254 -23.35 1.60 6.91
CA ASN A 254 -24.01 0.59 7.73
C ASN A 254 -24.39 -0.65 6.92
N ASP A 255 -24.81 -0.50 5.65
CA ASP A 255 -25.04 -1.65 4.77
C ASP A 255 -23.74 -2.43 4.54
N LEU A 256 -22.62 -1.71 4.34
CA LEU A 256 -21.31 -2.33 4.21
C LEU A 256 -20.96 -3.13 5.48
N MET A 257 -21.13 -2.54 6.66
CA MET A 257 -20.86 -3.21 7.93
C MET A 257 -21.76 -4.44 8.13
N MET A 258 -23.04 -4.34 7.80
CA MET A 258 -23.99 -5.46 7.88
C MET A 258 -23.65 -6.59 6.90
N ALA A 259 -23.19 -6.27 5.69
CA ALA A 259 -22.79 -7.27 4.70
C ALA A 259 -21.43 -7.94 5.01
N THR A 260 -20.57 -7.26 5.78
CA THR A 260 -19.19 -7.69 6.06
C THR A 260 -18.99 -8.04 7.54
N ASN A 261 -18.63 -7.06 8.37
CA ASN A 261 -18.21 -7.24 9.76
C ASN A 261 -19.30 -7.87 10.64
N PHE A 262 -20.56 -7.50 10.40
CA PHE A 262 -21.74 -7.98 11.12
C PHE A 262 -22.50 -9.07 10.36
N SER A 263 -21.87 -9.74 9.39
CA SER A 263 -22.37 -10.99 8.82
C SER A 263 -21.41 -12.12 9.18
N SER A 264 -21.90 -13.12 9.92
CA SER A 264 -21.08 -14.27 10.34
C SER A 264 -20.50 -15.03 9.15
N LEU A 265 -21.30 -15.24 8.11
CA LEU A 265 -20.91 -15.90 6.85
C LEU A 265 -20.37 -14.92 5.79
N GLY A 266 -20.59 -13.62 5.95
CA GLY A 266 -20.37 -12.62 4.91
C GLY A 266 -21.41 -12.67 3.79
N GLU A 267 -21.55 -11.59 3.04
CA GLU A 267 -22.39 -11.50 1.84
C GLU A 267 -21.58 -11.05 0.62
N LYS A 268 -22.06 -11.39 -0.57
CA LYS A 268 -21.49 -10.85 -1.81
C LYS A 268 -21.85 -9.38 -1.90
N VAL A 269 -20.88 -8.49 -1.78
CA VAL A 269 -21.12 -7.04 -1.70
C VAL A 269 -21.17 -6.43 -3.09
N VAL A 270 -22.17 -5.59 -3.36
CA VAL A 270 -22.25 -4.79 -4.57
C VAL A 270 -22.41 -3.31 -4.18
N LEU A 271 -21.34 -2.53 -4.33
CA LEU A 271 -21.40 -1.10 -4.01
C LEU A 271 -22.27 -0.35 -5.01
N GLN A 272 -23.15 0.50 -4.47
CA GLN A 272 -24.03 1.38 -5.24
C GLN A 272 -23.81 2.86 -4.94
N THR A 273 -22.90 3.19 -4.01
CA THR A 273 -22.48 4.55 -3.65
C THR A 273 -20.98 4.56 -3.29
N SER A 274 -20.34 5.72 -3.39
CA SER A 274 -19.05 5.93 -2.73
C SER A 274 -19.23 6.10 -1.21
N LEU A 275 -18.25 5.64 -0.45
CA LEU A 275 -18.08 5.86 0.99
C LEU A 275 -16.82 6.73 1.19
N GLY A 276 -17.01 8.04 1.23
CA GLY A 276 -15.95 9.05 1.24
C GLY A 276 -15.53 9.51 2.64
N SER A 277 -14.46 10.30 2.69
CA SER A 277 -14.05 11.07 3.87
C SER A 277 -14.87 12.35 4.01
N PHE A 278 -14.65 13.10 5.09
CA PHE A 278 -15.21 14.45 5.21
C PHE A 278 -14.81 15.36 4.05
N ARG A 279 -13.58 15.23 3.55
CA ARG A 279 -13.08 16.03 2.44
C ARG A 279 -13.81 15.72 1.14
N ASP A 280 -14.26 14.50 0.94
CA ASP A 280 -14.98 14.12 -0.27
C ASP A 280 -16.42 14.69 -0.29
N ILE A 281 -17.02 14.92 0.88
CA ILE A 281 -18.45 15.25 1.04
C ILE A 281 -18.67 16.73 1.31
N TYR A 282 -17.87 17.33 2.18
CA TYR A 282 -18.07 18.69 2.71
C TYR A 282 -17.02 19.66 2.22
N ASN A 283 -17.42 20.92 2.09
CA ASN A 283 -16.47 22.03 2.14
C ASN A 283 -15.92 22.16 3.56
N GLY A 284 -14.76 22.76 3.73
CA GLY A 284 -14.12 22.83 5.03
C GLY A 284 -12.76 23.50 4.98
N THR A 285 -12.03 23.43 6.07
CA THR A 285 -10.72 24.05 6.24
C THR A 285 -9.71 23.08 6.78
N GLU A 286 -8.44 23.44 6.63
CA GLU A 286 -7.32 22.61 7.07
C GLU A 286 -6.70 23.21 8.32
N THR A 287 -6.63 22.39 9.36
CA THR A 287 -6.13 22.79 10.68
C THR A 287 -4.85 22.03 10.98
N SER A 288 -3.81 22.72 11.45
CA SER A 288 -2.56 22.07 11.82
C SER A 288 -2.75 21.06 12.95
N LEU A 289 -2.12 19.90 12.82
CA LEU A 289 -1.98 18.89 13.86
C LEU A 289 -0.67 19.11 14.61
N GLY A 290 -0.73 19.88 15.69
CA GLY A 290 0.42 20.21 16.54
C GLY A 290 1.22 21.44 16.06
N GLU A 291 2.34 21.70 16.75
CA GLU A 291 3.30 22.73 16.35
C GLU A 291 4.04 22.32 15.08
N GLU A 292 4.29 23.28 14.20
CA GLU A 292 5.09 23.08 13.00
C GLU A 292 6.53 22.73 13.41
N PHE A 293 7.02 21.59 12.93
CA PHE A 293 8.38 21.16 13.20
C PHE A 293 9.16 21.08 11.89
N ASP A 294 10.27 21.82 11.79
CA ASP A 294 11.20 21.75 10.64
C ASP A 294 10.50 21.98 9.27
N ASN A 295 9.55 22.93 9.24
CA ASN A 295 8.67 23.25 8.10
C ASN A 295 7.76 22.08 7.63
N GLN A 296 7.51 21.08 8.49
CA GLN A 296 6.50 20.05 8.24
C GLN A 296 5.16 20.47 8.86
N LYS A 297 4.23 20.88 7.99
CA LYS A 297 2.84 21.13 8.36
C LYS A 297 2.02 19.87 8.08
N VAL A 298 1.64 19.15 9.13
CA VAL A 298 0.62 18.10 9.05
C VAL A 298 -0.72 18.76 9.34
N THR A 299 -1.72 18.53 8.49
CA THR A 299 -3.06 19.09 8.68
C THR A 299 -4.11 17.99 8.81
N LYS A 300 -5.18 18.31 9.53
CA LYS A 300 -6.46 17.61 9.45
C LYS A 300 -7.49 18.46 8.76
N PHE A 301 -8.38 17.81 8.03
CA PHE A 301 -9.54 18.45 7.44
C PHE A 301 -10.66 18.59 8.48
N VAL A 302 -11.19 19.81 8.60
CA VAL A 302 -12.33 20.14 9.47
C VAL A 302 -13.52 20.51 8.57
N PRO A 303 -14.61 19.72 8.56
CA PRO A 303 -15.76 19.97 7.70
C PRO A 303 -16.63 21.14 8.20
N ASP A 304 -17.20 21.88 7.27
CA ASP A 304 -18.40 22.69 7.50
C ASP A 304 -19.64 21.83 7.18
N PHE A 305 -20.30 21.33 8.23
CA PHE A 305 -21.47 20.45 8.11
C PHE A 305 -22.67 21.10 7.41
N ASN A 306 -22.68 22.42 7.23
CA ASN A 306 -23.74 23.13 6.50
C ASN A 306 -23.45 23.28 5.00
N SER A 307 -22.26 22.88 4.54
CA SER A 307 -21.76 23.17 3.20
C SER A 307 -21.29 21.90 2.48
N LEU A 308 -22.19 21.27 1.73
CA LEU A 308 -21.89 20.11 0.89
C LEU A 308 -21.20 20.53 -0.41
N LYS A 309 -20.21 19.75 -0.86
CA LYS A 309 -19.51 19.97 -2.15
C LYS A 309 -20.41 19.76 -3.36
N ASN A 310 -21.22 18.70 -3.32
CA ASN A 310 -22.18 18.41 -4.37
C ASN A 310 -23.39 17.67 -3.79
N LYS A 311 -24.57 18.27 -3.90
CA LYS A 311 -25.82 17.69 -3.39
C LYS A 311 -26.33 16.50 -4.22
N ASP A 312 -25.85 16.37 -5.45
CA ASP A 312 -26.28 15.36 -6.41
C ASP A 312 -25.27 14.20 -6.55
N ASN A 313 -24.20 14.19 -5.75
CA ASN A 313 -23.19 13.13 -5.78
C ASN A 313 -23.64 11.91 -4.96
N ASN A 314 -23.46 10.74 -5.57
CA ASN A 314 -23.72 9.45 -4.98
C ASN A 314 -22.58 9.05 -4.00
N ILE A 315 -22.51 9.77 -2.87
CA ILE A 315 -21.47 9.60 -1.85
C ILE A 315 -22.04 9.72 -0.42
N SER A 316 -21.63 8.79 0.44
CA SER A 316 -21.93 8.76 1.88
C SER A 316 -20.63 8.77 2.69
N LEU A 317 -20.68 9.10 3.98
CA LEU A 317 -19.50 9.08 4.85
C LEU A 317 -19.07 7.65 5.16
N PHE A 318 -17.77 7.37 5.13
CA PHE A 318 -17.20 6.16 5.70
C PHE A 318 -17.07 6.32 7.21
N GLY A 319 -17.98 5.67 7.95
CA GLY A 319 -18.05 5.73 9.41
C GLY A 319 -19.27 6.49 9.94
N ASN A 320 -19.67 6.14 11.15
CA ASN A 320 -20.75 6.80 11.88
C ASN A 320 -20.18 7.94 12.73
N TYR A 321 -20.40 9.19 12.31
CA TYR A 321 -19.95 10.38 13.04
C TYR A 321 -21.07 11.02 13.87
N ASN A 322 -20.77 11.33 15.13
CA ASN A 322 -21.66 12.05 16.03
C ASN A 322 -21.19 13.51 16.18
N VAL A 323 -22.04 14.43 15.72
CA VAL A 323 -21.77 15.89 15.74
C VAL A 323 -21.74 16.45 17.17
N GLU A 324 -22.56 15.92 18.09
CA GLU A 324 -22.63 16.40 19.47
C GLU A 324 -21.36 16.06 20.26
N THR A 325 -20.81 14.86 20.04
CA THR A 325 -19.59 14.39 20.70
C THR A 325 -18.33 14.66 19.89
N ASN A 326 -18.46 15.18 18.66
CA ASN A 326 -17.38 15.42 17.71
C ASN A 326 -16.47 14.19 17.51
N SER A 327 -17.08 13.01 17.36
CA SER A 327 -16.34 11.75 17.29
C SER A 327 -16.98 10.71 16.38
N PHE A 328 -16.13 9.87 15.78
CA PHE A 328 -16.57 8.65 15.10
C PHE A 328 -16.79 7.52 16.10
N ASN A 329 -17.64 6.56 15.75
CA ASN A 329 -17.90 5.36 16.55
C ASN A 329 -17.41 4.06 15.87
N PHE A 330 -16.10 3.85 15.77
CA PHE A 330 -15.57 2.61 15.18
C PHE A 330 -15.32 1.49 16.20
N ASN A 331 -15.28 1.79 17.51
CA ASN A 331 -14.80 0.85 18.53
C ASN A 331 -15.50 -0.52 18.55
N ASN A 332 -16.80 -0.56 18.24
CA ASN A 332 -17.59 -1.79 18.20
C ASN A 332 -17.79 -2.33 16.77
N GLU A 333 -17.27 -1.65 15.76
CA GLU A 333 -17.42 -1.97 14.34
C GLU A 333 -16.19 -2.70 13.80
N LEU A 334 -15.02 -2.49 14.39
CA LEU A 334 -13.76 -3.11 13.97
C LEU A 334 -13.69 -4.60 14.34
N VAL A 335 -13.19 -5.41 13.40
CA VAL A 335 -12.86 -6.81 13.65
C VAL A 335 -11.44 -6.87 14.22
N LYS A 336 -11.28 -7.59 15.33
CA LYS A 336 -9.97 -7.88 15.91
C LYS A 336 -9.53 -9.26 15.48
N LEU A 337 -8.36 -9.34 14.86
CA LEU A 337 -7.77 -10.60 14.42
C LEU A 337 -6.44 -10.78 15.12
N LYS A 338 -6.15 -12.01 15.53
CA LYS A 338 -4.79 -12.35 15.94
C LYS A 338 -3.83 -12.11 14.76
N THR A 339 -2.65 -11.57 15.04
CA THR A 339 -1.57 -11.45 14.08
C THR A 339 -1.22 -12.83 13.50
N THR A 340 -0.93 -12.86 12.20
CA THR A 340 -0.50 -14.05 11.48
C THR A 340 1.01 -14.26 11.57
N TYR A 341 1.76 -13.20 11.86
CA TYR A 341 3.20 -13.25 12.04
C TYR A 341 3.62 -13.97 13.33
N ASN A 342 4.90 -14.32 13.46
CA ASN A 342 5.42 -14.91 14.70
C ASN A 342 5.28 -13.94 15.88
N ASP A 343 4.35 -14.24 16.78
CA ASP A 343 3.97 -13.40 17.93
C ASP A 343 4.65 -13.83 19.24
N LYS A 344 5.59 -14.78 19.19
CA LYS A 344 6.24 -15.32 20.38
C LYS A 344 6.90 -14.23 21.23
N PHE A 345 7.59 -13.28 20.59
CA PHE A 345 8.20 -12.14 21.29
C PHE A 345 7.15 -11.27 22.00
N LEU A 346 5.99 -11.03 21.36
CA LEU A 346 4.90 -10.25 21.95
C LEU A 346 4.30 -10.98 23.14
N ILE A 347 4.04 -12.29 23.02
CA ILE A 347 3.49 -13.12 24.10
C ILE A 347 4.44 -13.16 25.30
N ASP A 348 5.73 -13.46 25.07
CA ASP A 348 6.74 -13.56 26.12
C ASP A 348 6.88 -12.25 26.91
N ASN A 349 6.59 -11.11 26.27
CA ASN A 349 6.68 -9.76 26.83
C ASN A 349 5.32 -9.11 27.17
N LYS A 350 4.22 -9.86 27.11
CA LYS A 350 2.85 -9.40 27.44
C LYS A 350 2.38 -8.19 26.62
N VAL A 351 2.78 -8.11 25.36
CA VAL A 351 2.38 -7.06 24.42
C VAL A 351 1.16 -7.55 23.62
N ASN A 352 0.28 -6.62 23.23
CA ASN A 352 -0.86 -6.92 22.35
C ASN A 352 -0.40 -7.58 21.03
N ASN A 353 -1.09 -8.65 20.61
CA ASN A 353 -0.83 -9.38 19.38
C ASN A 353 -2.04 -9.43 18.44
N GLU A 354 -3.02 -8.54 18.65
CA GLU A 354 -4.17 -8.39 17.76
C GLU A 354 -3.99 -7.17 16.84
N VAL A 355 -4.39 -7.35 15.57
CA VAL A 355 -4.54 -6.27 14.59
C VAL A 355 -6.03 -5.96 14.41
N LYS A 356 -6.34 -4.70 14.13
CA LYS A 356 -7.70 -4.22 13.86
C LYS A 356 -7.95 -4.18 12.35
N VAL A 357 -9.15 -4.56 11.96
CA VAL A 357 -9.61 -4.58 10.56
C VAL A 357 -10.89 -3.73 10.42
N GLY A 358 -10.88 -2.81 9.46
CA GLY A 358 -12.02 -1.96 9.13
C GLY A 358 -13.16 -2.70 8.41
N ILE A 359 -12.83 -3.49 7.38
CA ILE A 359 -13.76 -4.21 6.53
C ILE A 359 -13.32 -5.66 6.41
N ASN A 360 -14.17 -6.60 6.83
CA ASN A 360 -13.90 -8.03 6.83
C ASN A 360 -14.66 -8.76 5.72
N VAL A 361 -14.01 -8.98 4.58
CA VAL A 361 -14.60 -9.58 3.38
C VAL A 361 -14.45 -11.10 3.44
N LYS A 362 -15.56 -11.82 3.23
CA LYS A 362 -15.61 -13.31 3.23
C LYS A 362 -16.24 -13.92 1.98
N LYS A 363 -16.73 -13.09 1.05
CA LYS A 363 -17.31 -13.44 -0.25
C LYS A 363 -16.95 -12.36 -1.27
N ASP A 364 -17.35 -12.55 -2.53
CA ASP A 364 -17.09 -11.60 -3.63
C ASP A 364 -17.48 -10.15 -3.30
N PHE A 365 -16.72 -9.21 -3.86
CA PHE A 365 -16.88 -7.78 -3.64
C PHE A 365 -16.82 -7.03 -4.98
N TYR A 366 -17.92 -6.40 -5.36
CA TYR A 366 -18.06 -5.63 -6.60
C TYR A 366 -18.13 -4.14 -6.27
N GLY A 367 -17.09 -3.39 -6.63
CA GLY A 367 -16.95 -1.97 -6.32
C GLY A 367 -17.65 -1.03 -7.29
N ASN A 368 -17.89 -1.42 -8.55
CA ASN A 368 -18.50 -0.58 -9.60
C ASN A 368 -17.81 0.80 -9.78
N GLY A 369 -16.52 0.90 -9.47
CA GLY A 369 -15.75 2.15 -9.49
C GLY A 369 -16.13 3.14 -8.38
N PHE A 370 -16.98 2.76 -7.43
CA PHE A 370 -17.25 3.58 -6.26
C PHE A 370 -16.05 3.58 -5.31
N LEU A 371 -15.80 4.73 -4.68
CA LEU A 371 -14.68 4.94 -3.78
C LEU A 371 -15.01 4.46 -2.36
N ILE A 372 -14.08 3.75 -1.72
CA ILE A 372 -13.99 3.62 -0.26
C ILE A 372 -12.79 4.43 0.21
N ASN A 373 -13.02 5.39 1.11
CA ASN A 373 -11.99 6.23 1.70
C ASN A 373 -11.98 6.09 3.22
N GLY A 374 -11.00 5.36 3.74
CA GLY A 374 -10.86 5.04 5.16
C GLY A 374 -10.30 6.15 6.05
N ASN A 375 -10.16 7.40 5.57
CA ASN A 375 -9.39 8.45 6.25
C ASN A 375 -9.78 8.67 7.72
N ALA A 376 -11.07 8.59 8.04
CA ALA A 376 -11.58 8.75 9.41
C ALA A 376 -11.12 7.65 10.37
N LEU A 377 -10.91 6.43 9.86
CA LEU A 377 -10.47 5.27 10.61
C LEU A 377 -8.94 5.17 10.68
N CYS A 378 -8.29 5.33 9.51
CA CYS A 378 -6.88 4.99 9.35
C CYS A 378 -5.93 6.15 9.66
N PHE A 379 -6.32 7.41 9.40
CA PHE A 379 -5.42 8.55 9.60
C PHE A 379 -5.36 8.95 11.09
N PRO A 380 -4.18 9.28 11.64
CA PRO A 380 -4.02 9.83 12.99
C PRO A 380 -4.59 11.25 13.14
N ASN A 381 -5.91 11.38 13.09
CA ASN A 381 -6.63 12.67 13.10
C ASN A 381 -6.48 13.44 14.42
N ASN A 382 -6.02 12.79 15.48
CA ASN A 382 -5.80 13.39 16.80
C ASN A 382 -4.33 13.28 17.26
N GLY A 383 -3.46 12.83 16.36
CA GLY A 383 -2.05 12.61 16.61
C GLY A 383 -1.20 13.89 16.67
N SER A 384 0.08 13.69 16.93
CA SER A 384 1.11 14.75 16.92
C SER A 384 2.41 14.22 16.32
N ILE A 385 3.22 15.11 15.75
CA ILE A 385 4.55 14.76 15.26
C ILE A 385 5.45 14.45 16.45
N ASP A 386 6.03 13.23 16.49
CA ASP A 386 7.16 12.93 17.37
C ASP A 386 8.41 13.61 16.77
N THR A 387 8.95 14.59 17.49
CA THR A 387 10.08 15.43 17.03
C THR A 387 11.38 14.65 16.89
N ASN A 388 11.49 13.49 17.54
CA ASN A 388 12.68 12.66 17.50
C ASN A 388 12.74 11.81 16.24
N VAL A 389 11.67 11.07 15.98
CA VAL A 389 11.60 10.15 14.82
C VAL A 389 10.98 10.81 13.60
N LYS A 390 10.53 12.06 13.72
CA LYS A 390 9.96 12.91 12.65
C LYS A 390 8.80 12.25 11.91
N LYS A 391 7.86 11.67 12.67
CA LYS A 391 6.65 10.99 12.17
C LYS A 391 5.41 11.41 12.94
N LEU A 392 4.26 11.37 12.27
CA LEU A 392 2.96 11.56 12.91
C LEU A 392 2.61 10.31 13.73
N TYR A 393 2.54 10.46 15.05
CA TYR A 393 2.13 9.41 15.98
C TYR A 393 0.65 9.53 16.32
N PRO A 394 -0.09 8.40 16.40
CA PRO A 394 -1.48 8.39 16.80
C PRO A 394 -1.66 8.69 18.28
N ASN A 395 -2.79 9.30 18.61
CA ASN A 395 -3.26 9.45 19.98
C ASN A 395 -3.92 8.15 20.45
N ASN A 396 -3.39 7.56 21.53
CA ASN A 396 -3.83 6.25 22.03
C ASN A 396 -5.29 6.19 22.51
N GLU A 397 -5.91 7.33 22.84
CA GLU A 397 -7.28 7.38 23.35
C GLU A 397 -8.30 7.75 22.27
N LEU A 398 -7.88 8.49 21.24
CA LEU A 398 -8.77 9.10 20.25
C LEU A 398 -8.64 8.53 18.84
N ASP A 399 -7.47 7.97 18.49
CA ASP A 399 -7.23 7.35 17.19
C ASP A 399 -7.39 5.82 17.26
N TYR A 400 -7.76 5.22 16.13
CA TYR A 400 -8.11 3.80 16.07
C TYR A 400 -6.95 2.91 15.65
N PHE A 401 -6.22 3.35 14.63
CA PHE A 401 -5.03 2.67 14.14
C PHE A 401 -3.82 3.21 14.91
N LEU A 402 -3.29 2.36 15.77
CA LEU A 402 -2.14 2.68 16.63
C LEU A 402 -0.81 2.24 16.01
N GLY A 403 -0.86 1.81 14.75
CA GLY A 403 0.28 1.37 13.97
C GLY A 403 0.58 -0.12 14.04
N PRO A 404 1.70 -0.50 13.40
CA PRO A 404 2.14 -1.87 13.28
C PRO A 404 2.54 -2.47 14.62
N LEU A 405 2.29 -3.77 14.77
CA LEU A 405 2.84 -4.54 15.87
C LEU A 405 4.36 -4.64 15.72
N ALA A 406 5.09 -4.67 16.82
CA ALA A 406 6.52 -4.96 16.77
C ALA A 406 6.74 -6.46 16.53
N TYR A 407 7.65 -6.83 15.63
CA TYR A 407 8.15 -8.21 15.58
C TYR A 407 9.16 -8.44 16.70
N VAL A 408 10.15 -7.55 16.80
CA VAL A 408 11.18 -7.57 17.84
C VAL A 408 11.61 -6.15 18.17
N THR A 409 11.93 -5.92 19.45
CA THR A 409 12.56 -4.68 19.91
C THR A 409 13.92 -4.98 20.51
N ILE A 410 14.85 -4.05 20.33
CA ILE A 410 16.03 -3.90 21.18
C ILE A 410 15.66 -2.84 22.21
N GLY A 411 15.46 -3.23 23.47
CA GLY A 411 14.85 -2.40 24.51
C GLY A 411 13.45 -2.88 24.92
N ASP A 412 12.90 -2.27 25.98
CA ASP A 412 11.58 -2.65 26.54
C ASP A 412 10.44 -2.32 25.56
N PRO A 413 9.71 -3.31 25.01
CA PRO A 413 8.64 -3.07 24.06
C PRO A 413 7.43 -2.35 24.67
N ASN A 414 7.30 -2.32 26.00
CA ASN A 414 6.21 -1.63 26.71
C ASN A 414 6.57 -0.18 27.09
N ASN A 415 7.82 0.24 26.89
CA ASN A 415 8.28 1.59 27.17
C ASN A 415 9.09 2.14 25.99
N ASN A 416 8.45 2.95 25.15
CA ASN A 416 9.07 3.52 23.97
C ASN A 416 10.36 4.31 24.27
N ASP A 417 10.49 4.93 25.46
CA ASP A 417 11.70 5.68 25.85
C ASP A 417 12.93 4.81 26.04
N ASN A 418 12.74 3.50 26.23
CA ASN A 418 13.81 2.51 26.41
C ASN A 418 14.05 1.66 25.16
N VAL A 419 13.36 1.92 24.05
CA VAL A 419 13.56 1.22 22.77
C VAL A 419 14.68 1.90 21.99
N ILE A 420 15.70 1.13 21.60
CA ILE A 420 16.78 1.53 20.70
C ILE A 420 16.33 1.38 19.25
N VAL A 421 15.85 0.19 18.89
CA VAL A 421 15.43 -0.17 17.54
C VAL A 421 14.19 -1.05 17.65
N LYS A 422 13.20 -0.77 16.80
CA LYS A 422 11.97 -1.56 16.65
C LYS A 422 11.86 -2.04 15.21
N ALA A 423 11.81 -3.34 15.02
CA ALA A 423 11.42 -3.93 13.74
C ALA A 423 9.92 -4.17 13.75
N PHE A 424 9.22 -3.62 12.77
CA PHE A 424 7.77 -3.78 12.66
C PHE A 424 7.41 -5.10 11.98
N GLY A 425 6.29 -5.66 12.41
CA GLY A 425 5.63 -6.83 11.81
C GLY A 425 4.29 -6.42 11.19
N GLU A 426 3.26 -7.24 11.43
CA GLU A 426 1.93 -7.01 10.87
C GLU A 426 1.25 -5.74 11.42
N ASP A 427 0.51 -5.04 10.57
CA ASP A 427 -0.23 -3.82 10.89
C ASP A 427 -1.74 -4.03 10.78
N ASN A 428 -2.51 -3.09 11.30
CA ASN A 428 -3.94 -2.96 11.08
C ASN A 428 -4.23 -2.88 9.58
N ALA A 429 -5.46 -3.22 9.17
CA ALA A 429 -5.86 -3.19 7.77
C ALA A 429 -7.19 -2.46 7.57
N LEU A 430 -7.29 -1.62 6.54
CA LEU A 430 -8.60 -1.05 6.16
C LEU A 430 -9.54 -2.17 5.72
N MET A 431 -9.07 -3.07 4.86
CA MET A 431 -9.82 -4.24 4.39
C MET A 431 -8.99 -5.51 4.57
N SER A 432 -9.64 -6.59 5.02
CA SER A 432 -9.04 -7.93 5.07
C SER A 432 -9.94 -8.92 4.34
N ILE A 433 -9.33 -9.77 3.50
CA ILE A 433 -10.01 -10.84 2.76
C ILE A 433 -9.75 -12.16 3.50
N ASN A 434 -10.77 -12.60 4.25
CA ASN A 434 -10.71 -13.72 5.20
C ASN A 434 -11.53 -14.94 4.73
N GLY A 435 -11.63 -15.15 3.42
CA GLY A 435 -12.23 -16.34 2.82
C GLY A 435 -11.52 -16.74 1.54
N ASP A 436 -11.73 -17.98 1.12
CA ASP A 436 -11.17 -18.55 -0.12
C ASP A 436 -12.12 -18.32 -1.30
N ASP A 437 -11.61 -18.41 -2.53
CA ASP A 437 -12.39 -18.35 -3.77
C ASP A 437 -13.18 -17.02 -3.94
N ILE A 438 -12.54 -15.89 -3.60
CA ILE A 438 -13.14 -14.55 -3.61
C ILE A 438 -12.64 -13.72 -4.79
N THR A 439 -13.56 -13.05 -5.47
CA THR A 439 -13.24 -11.99 -6.45
C THR A 439 -13.56 -10.61 -5.90
N ILE A 440 -12.56 -9.73 -5.88
CA ILE A 440 -12.70 -8.28 -5.73
C ILE A 440 -12.63 -7.67 -7.13
N ASN A 441 -13.69 -7.00 -7.57
CA ASN A 441 -13.77 -6.42 -8.90
C ASN A 441 -14.11 -4.93 -8.86
N ASP A 442 -13.44 -4.14 -9.69
CA ASP A 442 -13.75 -2.72 -9.92
C ASP A 442 -13.82 -1.89 -8.63
N LEU A 443 -12.92 -2.20 -7.68
CA LEU A 443 -12.84 -1.52 -6.39
C LEU A 443 -11.88 -0.33 -6.47
N ARG A 444 -12.34 0.83 -6.01
CA ARG A 444 -11.49 1.99 -5.73
C ARG A 444 -11.41 2.17 -4.23
N ILE A 445 -10.23 1.95 -3.65
CA ILE A 445 -10.06 1.99 -2.18
C ILE A 445 -8.78 2.73 -1.79
N LYS A 446 -8.89 3.59 -0.79
CA LYS A 446 -7.74 4.28 -0.19
C LYS A 446 -7.84 4.36 1.33
N SER A 447 -6.72 4.22 2.02
CA SER A 447 -6.72 4.29 3.49
C SER A 447 -6.85 5.73 3.99
N ILE A 448 -6.29 6.71 3.29
CA ILE A 448 -6.33 8.12 3.67
C ILE A 448 -6.56 9.05 2.46
N ASP A 449 -6.93 10.29 2.75
CA ASP A 449 -6.89 11.38 1.78
C ASP A 449 -5.46 11.59 1.26
N ASP A 450 -5.33 12.19 0.06
CA ASP A 450 -4.02 12.53 -0.50
C ASP A 450 -3.26 13.45 0.46
N ASN A 451 -1.99 13.14 0.70
CA ASN A 451 -1.16 13.82 1.68
C ASN A 451 0.23 14.08 1.10
N ALA A 452 0.73 15.30 1.31
CA ALA A 452 1.95 15.79 0.70
C ALA A 452 3.23 15.08 1.20
N ASN A 453 3.19 14.37 2.34
CA ASN A 453 4.35 13.72 2.94
C ASN A 453 4.07 12.24 3.25
N LYS A 454 4.82 11.33 2.62
CA LYS A 454 4.71 9.88 2.82
C LYS A 454 5.02 9.42 4.24
N ARG A 455 5.76 10.19 5.05
CA ARG A 455 6.02 9.82 6.45
C ARG A 455 4.76 9.81 7.32
N ASN A 456 3.71 10.53 6.92
CA ASN A 456 2.41 10.51 7.59
C ASN A 456 1.67 9.16 7.43
N TYR A 457 2.18 8.27 6.57
CA TYR A 457 1.57 6.98 6.27
C TYR A 457 2.14 5.86 7.18
N ALA A 458 3.07 6.18 8.09
CA ALA A 458 3.76 5.17 8.90
C ALA A 458 2.82 4.38 9.85
N TYR A 459 1.69 4.98 10.24
CA TYR A 459 0.74 4.43 11.22
C TYR A 459 -0.67 4.21 10.65
N ILE A 460 -0.85 4.24 9.32
CA ILE A 460 -2.19 4.19 8.67
C ILE A 460 -2.64 2.77 8.28
N GLY A 461 -1.82 1.75 8.54
CA GLY A 461 -2.14 0.37 8.23
C GLY A 461 -2.05 -0.02 6.75
N THR A 462 -2.26 -1.30 6.49
CA THR A 462 -2.35 -1.89 5.15
C THR A 462 -3.72 -1.58 4.53
N THR A 463 -3.78 -1.26 3.23
CA THR A 463 -5.08 -1.03 2.56
C THR A 463 -5.87 -2.33 2.43
N ILE A 464 -5.27 -3.38 1.85
CA ILE A 464 -5.86 -4.73 1.72
C ILE A 464 -4.90 -5.81 2.24
N ASP A 465 -5.33 -6.58 3.24
CA ASP A 465 -4.62 -7.78 3.74
C ASP A 465 -5.34 -9.05 3.26
N VAL A 466 -4.67 -9.83 2.41
CA VAL A 466 -5.22 -11.05 1.80
C VAL A 466 -4.79 -12.28 2.61
N ARG A 467 -5.74 -12.91 3.31
CA ARG A 467 -5.48 -14.11 4.11
C ARG A 467 -6.04 -15.40 3.50
N GLY A 468 -7.02 -15.27 2.61
CA GLY A 468 -7.60 -16.39 1.86
C GLY A 468 -6.76 -16.85 0.66
N LYS A 469 -7.15 -17.99 0.11
CA LYS A 469 -6.56 -18.62 -1.08
C LYS A 469 -7.46 -18.46 -2.30
N ASN A 470 -6.87 -18.57 -3.48
CA ASN A 470 -7.59 -18.42 -4.75
C ASN A 470 -8.39 -17.11 -4.83
N VAL A 471 -7.78 -16.02 -4.36
CA VAL A 471 -8.38 -14.68 -4.39
C VAL A 471 -7.99 -13.99 -5.69
N THR A 472 -8.95 -13.33 -6.34
CA THR A 472 -8.69 -12.46 -7.50
C THR A 472 -9.02 -11.02 -7.14
N ILE A 473 -8.07 -10.11 -7.31
CA ILE A 473 -8.29 -8.66 -7.25
C ILE A 473 -8.12 -8.14 -8.68
N LYS A 474 -9.19 -7.64 -9.29
CA LYS A 474 -9.14 -7.17 -10.67
C LYS A 474 -9.81 -5.83 -10.92
N ASN A 475 -9.39 -5.16 -11.99
CA ASN A 475 -9.95 -3.89 -12.42
C ASN A 475 -9.94 -2.84 -11.30
N SER A 476 -8.97 -2.87 -10.39
CA SER A 476 -9.06 -2.13 -9.12
C SER A 476 -7.99 -1.05 -9.01
N ILE A 477 -8.31 0.03 -8.29
CA ILE A 477 -7.36 1.10 -7.95
C ILE A 477 -7.22 1.13 -6.42
N ILE A 478 -6.04 0.78 -5.95
CA ILE A 478 -5.73 0.67 -4.52
C ILE A 478 -4.67 1.71 -4.22
N SER A 479 -4.93 2.61 -3.27
CA SER A 479 -3.99 3.70 -3.00
C SER A 479 -3.88 4.15 -1.55
N ASN A 480 -2.87 4.98 -1.31
CA ASN A 480 -2.63 5.72 -0.08
C ASN A 480 -2.68 4.86 1.19
N GLY A 481 -1.81 3.86 1.29
CA GLY A 481 -1.68 2.97 2.45
C GLY A 481 -0.24 2.88 2.97
N LYS A 482 -0.03 2.26 4.13
CA LYS A 482 1.34 1.90 4.55
C LYS A 482 1.92 0.88 3.57
N ASN A 483 1.18 -0.22 3.44
CA ASN A 483 1.26 -1.19 2.35
C ASN A 483 -0.09 -1.19 1.62
N LEU A 484 -0.12 -1.40 0.29
CA LEU A 484 -1.40 -1.42 -0.42
C LEU A 484 -2.03 -2.81 -0.43
N VAL A 485 -1.25 -3.82 -0.82
CA VAL A 485 -1.67 -5.23 -0.75
C VAL A 485 -0.62 -6.01 0.02
N ARG A 486 -1.05 -6.69 1.09
CA ARG A 486 -0.26 -7.70 1.80
C ARG A 486 -0.82 -9.09 1.51
N ALA A 487 0.01 -10.04 1.14
CA ALA A 487 -0.40 -11.41 0.78
C ALA A 487 0.57 -12.45 1.35
N PHE A 488 0.23 -13.00 2.50
CA PHE A 488 1.02 -14.01 3.21
C PHE A 488 0.27 -15.33 3.25
N ASP A 489 0.92 -16.40 2.76
CA ASP A 489 0.31 -17.74 2.62
C ASP A 489 -0.97 -17.79 1.74
N SER A 490 -1.21 -16.73 0.96
CA SER A 490 -2.34 -16.53 0.04
C SER A 490 -2.10 -17.22 -1.32
N ASP A 491 -2.04 -18.56 -1.33
CA ASP A 491 -1.79 -19.33 -2.56
C ASP A 491 -2.85 -19.05 -3.63
N LYS A 492 -2.40 -18.91 -4.88
CA LYS A 492 -3.21 -18.57 -6.06
C LYS A 492 -3.87 -17.20 -6.01
N LEU A 493 -3.24 -16.21 -5.36
CA LEU A 493 -3.65 -14.82 -5.51
C LEU A 493 -3.38 -14.35 -6.95
N LEU A 494 -4.39 -13.79 -7.61
CA LEU A 494 -4.28 -13.08 -8.88
C LEU A 494 -4.58 -11.59 -8.66
N ILE A 495 -3.64 -10.72 -9.02
CA ILE A 495 -3.88 -9.28 -9.17
C ILE A 495 -3.87 -8.98 -10.67
N ASP A 496 -5.00 -8.56 -11.21
CA ASP A 496 -5.18 -8.38 -12.65
C ASP A 496 -5.69 -6.98 -12.99
N ASN A 497 -5.18 -6.40 -14.08
CA ASN A 497 -5.67 -5.15 -14.65
C ASN A 497 -5.90 -4.05 -13.58
N SER A 498 -4.91 -3.79 -12.73
CA SER A 498 -5.07 -2.92 -11.56
C SER A 498 -4.00 -1.83 -11.47
N ILE A 499 -4.26 -0.78 -10.70
CA ILE A 499 -3.28 0.25 -10.34
C ILE A 499 -3.09 0.24 -8.83
N LEU A 500 -1.84 0.08 -8.39
CA LEU A 500 -1.44 0.18 -6.99
C LEU A 500 -0.55 1.42 -6.83
N SER A 501 -1.04 2.46 -6.17
CA SER A 501 -0.39 3.78 -6.13
C SER A 501 -0.22 4.37 -4.74
N ASN A 502 0.93 4.97 -4.47
CA ASN A 502 1.24 5.73 -3.24
C ASN A 502 1.19 4.88 -1.96
N SER A 503 2.34 4.28 -1.62
CA SER A 503 2.53 3.61 -0.34
C SER A 503 3.64 4.23 0.51
N ALA A 504 3.60 3.98 1.83
CA ALA A 504 4.71 4.31 2.74
C ALA A 504 5.88 3.34 2.59
N GLU A 505 5.59 2.09 2.26
CA GLU A 505 6.57 1.01 2.14
C GLU A 505 6.46 0.37 0.77
N PHE A 506 5.50 -0.55 0.60
CA PHE A 506 5.38 -1.38 -0.58
C PHE A 506 3.99 -1.26 -1.21
N ASN A 507 3.92 -1.34 -2.52
CA ASN A 507 2.64 -1.49 -3.19
C ASN A 507 2.14 -2.93 -2.99
N LEU A 508 3.02 -3.93 -3.18
CA LEU A 508 2.71 -5.34 -2.95
C LEU A 508 3.76 -5.97 -2.02
N LEU A 509 3.30 -6.43 -0.86
CA LEU A 509 4.12 -7.13 0.14
C LEU A 509 3.72 -8.62 0.16
N VAL A 510 4.63 -9.50 -0.25
CA VAL A 510 4.40 -10.95 -0.32
C VAL A 510 5.34 -11.69 0.60
N GLY A 511 4.85 -12.73 1.25
CA GLY A 511 5.63 -13.50 2.21
C GLY A 511 4.93 -14.76 2.69
N SER A 512 5.46 -15.35 3.75
CA SER A 512 4.90 -16.52 4.40
C SER A 512 5.03 -16.41 5.91
N ASN A 513 3.95 -16.75 6.63
CA ASN A 513 4.00 -16.93 8.08
C ASN A 513 4.48 -18.34 8.45
N LYS A 514 4.62 -19.24 7.48
CA LYS A 514 5.16 -20.58 7.70
C LYS A 514 6.68 -20.48 7.82
N ILE A 515 7.20 -20.96 8.95
CA ILE A 515 8.65 -21.01 9.22
C ILE A 515 9.14 -22.42 9.49
N SER A 516 10.37 -22.68 9.06
CA SER A 516 11.15 -23.83 9.49
C SER A 516 12.01 -23.41 10.69
N ASN A 517 11.71 -23.97 11.86
CA ASN A 517 12.45 -23.70 13.09
C ASN A 517 13.88 -24.24 13.03
N TYR A 518 14.75 -23.79 13.92
CA TYR A 518 16.14 -24.28 14.03
C TYR A 518 16.23 -25.81 14.12
N ASP A 519 17.21 -26.40 13.41
CA ASP A 519 17.52 -27.82 13.50
C ASP A 519 18.67 -28.06 14.50
N THR A 520 18.31 -28.45 15.73
CA THR A 520 19.28 -28.71 16.80
C THR A 520 20.04 -30.03 16.63
N SER A 521 19.71 -30.84 15.61
CA SER A 521 20.44 -32.08 15.31
C SER A 521 21.66 -31.87 14.41
N LYS A 522 21.81 -30.67 13.83
CA LYS A 522 22.94 -30.33 12.96
C LYS A 522 24.28 -30.43 13.67
N GLU A 523 25.27 -30.96 12.95
CA GLU A 523 26.68 -30.78 13.25
C GLU A 523 27.17 -29.47 12.62
N ILE A 524 27.90 -28.66 13.40
CA ILE A 524 28.46 -27.39 12.96
C ILE A 524 29.97 -27.54 12.80
N ILE A 525 30.43 -27.36 11.57
CA ILE A 525 31.86 -27.39 11.20
C ILE A 525 32.31 -25.97 10.91
N THR A 526 33.22 -25.44 11.74
CA THR A 526 33.77 -24.08 11.59
C THR A 526 35.28 -24.11 11.43
N ASN A 527 35.80 -23.34 10.49
CA ASN A 527 37.23 -23.05 10.39
C ASN A 527 37.48 -21.66 10.99
N PHE A 528 38.25 -21.61 12.07
CA PHE A 528 38.52 -20.36 12.78
C PHE A 528 39.88 -20.38 13.49
N ASN A 529 40.65 -19.31 13.38
CA ASN A 529 42.04 -19.23 13.85
C ASN A 529 42.88 -20.41 13.31
N ASN A 530 42.80 -20.66 12.00
CA ASN A 530 43.50 -21.71 11.24
C ASN A 530 43.29 -23.14 11.77
N LYS A 531 42.14 -23.40 12.41
CA LYS A 531 41.76 -24.72 12.94
C LYS A 531 40.31 -25.04 12.60
N GLU A 532 40.05 -26.31 12.29
CA GLU A 532 38.70 -26.86 12.13
C GLU A 532 38.15 -27.29 13.50
N TYR A 533 36.91 -26.90 13.79
CA TYR A 533 36.15 -27.33 14.96
C TYR A 533 34.86 -27.99 14.50
N LYS A 534 34.54 -29.13 15.12
CA LYS A 534 33.27 -29.86 14.93
C LYS A 534 32.51 -29.88 16.24
N ASN A 535 31.33 -29.29 16.25
CA ASN A 535 30.50 -29.16 17.44
C ASN A 535 29.07 -29.62 17.14
N SER A 536 28.35 -30.12 18.14
CA SER A 536 26.89 -30.18 18.03
C SER A 536 26.32 -28.75 17.97
N PHE A 537 25.13 -28.58 17.38
CA PHE A 537 24.43 -27.29 17.39
C PHE A 537 24.34 -26.68 18.80
N ASN A 538 23.99 -27.49 19.79
CA ASN A 538 23.87 -27.02 21.16
C ASN A 538 25.21 -26.59 21.76
N ASP A 539 26.29 -27.33 21.52
CA ASP A 539 27.62 -26.96 22.04
C ASP A 539 28.17 -25.70 21.36
N PHE A 540 27.86 -25.50 20.08
CA PHE A 540 28.33 -24.34 19.34
C PHE A 540 27.59 -23.07 19.73
N TYR A 541 26.26 -23.12 19.73
CA TYR A 541 25.45 -21.94 20.02
C TYR A 541 25.34 -21.71 21.52
N ASN A 542 25.09 -22.74 22.36
CA ASN A 542 24.70 -22.58 23.78
C ASN A 542 25.86 -22.40 24.76
N LYS A 543 27.08 -22.30 24.25
CA LYS A 543 28.26 -22.13 25.07
C LYS A 543 28.61 -20.66 25.23
N ASP A 544 28.43 -20.16 26.45
CA ASP A 544 28.80 -18.79 26.85
C ASP A 544 30.31 -18.68 27.15
N THR A 545 31.15 -19.09 26.19
CA THR A 545 32.61 -18.98 26.29
C THR A 545 33.17 -18.01 25.26
N THR A 546 34.20 -17.26 25.68
CA THR A 546 35.08 -16.47 24.81
C THR A 546 36.49 -17.06 24.76
N SER A 547 36.67 -18.29 25.24
CA SER A 547 37.97 -18.97 25.35
C SER A 547 38.15 -20.02 24.26
N LEU A 548 39.21 -19.89 23.45
CA LEU A 548 39.59 -20.91 22.44
C LEU A 548 39.91 -22.28 23.05
N ASN A 549 40.37 -22.33 24.30
CA ASN A 549 40.75 -23.58 24.96
C ASN A 549 39.53 -24.50 25.20
N GLU A 550 38.33 -23.95 25.04
CA GLU A 550 37.08 -24.65 25.20
C GLU A 550 36.43 -24.97 23.84
N GLY A 551 37.11 -24.71 22.71
CA GLY A 551 36.58 -24.91 21.35
C GLY A 551 35.91 -23.67 20.75
N SER A 552 35.64 -23.68 19.44
CA SER A 552 34.94 -22.60 18.75
C SER A 552 33.46 -22.57 19.14
N SER A 553 32.95 -21.38 19.47
CA SER A 553 31.55 -21.11 19.79
C SER A 553 31.03 -19.95 18.94
N ALA A 554 29.71 -19.89 18.72
CA ALA A 554 29.09 -18.75 18.06
C ALA A 554 29.37 -17.44 18.83
N ASN A 555 29.33 -17.47 20.17
CA ASN A 555 29.62 -16.31 21.00
C ASN A 555 31.05 -15.79 20.79
N LEU A 556 32.06 -16.68 20.73
CA LEU A 556 33.46 -16.29 20.47
C LEU A 556 33.62 -15.55 19.13
N ILE A 557 33.03 -16.09 18.07
CA ILE A 557 33.10 -15.51 16.72
C ILE A 557 32.44 -14.13 16.70
N LEU A 558 31.25 -14.01 17.31
CA LEU A 558 30.52 -12.75 17.39
C LEU A 558 31.28 -11.69 18.21
N GLU A 559 31.84 -12.05 19.36
CA GLU A 559 32.65 -11.13 20.17
C GLU A 559 33.91 -10.64 19.42
N LYS A 560 34.56 -11.51 18.64
CA LYS A 560 35.69 -11.13 17.79
C LYS A 560 35.26 -10.14 16.70
N TYR A 561 34.11 -10.36 16.06
CA TYR A 561 33.57 -9.41 15.08
C TYR A 561 33.17 -8.07 15.70
N LEU A 562 32.61 -8.08 16.91
CA LEU A 562 32.27 -6.84 17.61
C LEU A 562 33.51 -6.01 17.93
N GLY A 563 34.62 -6.65 18.32
CA GLY A 563 35.79 -5.96 18.87
C GLY A 563 35.50 -5.30 20.24
N ALA A 564 34.42 -5.71 20.91
CA ALA A 564 33.85 -4.99 22.06
C ALA A 564 34.78 -4.94 23.28
N SER A 565 35.63 -5.95 23.45
CA SER A 565 36.66 -5.95 24.50
C SER A 565 37.66 -4.81 24.34
N GLU A 566 38.01 -4.42 23.11
CA GLU A 566 38.90 -3.28 22.84
C GLU A 566 38.16 -1.96 22.99
N ALA A 567 36.91 -1.91 22.49
CA ALA A 567 36.03 -0.76 22.58
C ALA A 567 35.66 -0.34 24.02
N LEU A 568 35.50 -1.30 24.94
CA LEU A 568 35.07 -1.07 26.33
C LEU A 568 36.22 -1.13 27.35
N GLY A 569 37.47 -1.08 26.89
CA GLY A 569 38.67 -1.09 27.75
C GLY A 569 38.87 -2.41 28.52
N GLY A 570 38.38 -3.53 27.97
CA GLY A 570 38.64 -4.90 28.39
C GLY A 570 39.96 -5.46 27.83
N SER A 571 40.35 -6.65 28.30
CA SER A 571 41.44 -7.40 27.67
C SER A 571 40.91 -8.03 26.38
N SER A 572 41.56 -7.79 25.24
CA SER A 572 41.12 -8.31 23.95
C SER A 572 41.24 -9.83 23.87
N VAL A 573 40.31 -10.46 23.16
CA VAL A 573 40.50 -11.83 22.69
C VAL A 573 41.48 -11.75 21.51
N ASN A 574 42.78 -11.89 21.82
CA ASN A 574 43.84 -11.75 20.84
C ASN A 574 43.90 -13.02 19.99
N LEU A 575 43.20 -13.00 18.86
CA LEU A 575 43.07 -14.08 17.90
C LEU A 575 43.67 -13.64 16.57
N ASP A 576 44.57 -14.48 16.05
CA ASP A 576 45.23 -14.28 14.75
C ASP A 576 44.35 -14.92 13.67
N CYS A 577 43.35 -14.17 13.20
CA CYS A 577 42.46 -14.57 12.13
C CYS A 577 42.36 -13.46 11.08
N SER A 578 42.31 -13.82 9.81
CA SER A 578 42.09 -12.84 8.74
C SER A 578 40.65 -12.33 8.74
N LYS A 579 40.40 -11.25 8.00
CA LYS A 579 39.06 -10.68 7.84
C LYS A 579 38.15 -11.63 7.07
N GLU A 580 38.66 -12.27 6.02
CA GLU A 580 37.96 -13.27 5.23
C GLU A 580 37.61 -14.50 6.06
N GLU A 581 38.54 -14.99 6.87
CA GLU A 581 38.31 -16.12 7.78
C GLU A 581 37.21 -15.82 8.79
N LEU A 582 37.20 -14.61 9.36
CA LEU A 582 36.15 -14.16 10.27
C LEU A 582 34.77 -14.10 9.57
N TYR A 583 34.73 -13.63 8.32
CA TYR A 583 33.49 -13.61 7.55
C TYR A 583 32.96 -15.00 7.21
N ASP A 584 33.84 -15.93 6.86
CA ASP A 584 33.45 -17.32 6.60
C ASP A 584 32.93 -17.98 7.88
N ALA A 585 33.56 -17.72 9.03
CA ALA A 585 33.07 -18.19 10.32
C ALA A 585 31.70 -17.61 10.70
N LEU A 586 31.46 -16.32 10.44
CA LEU A 586 30.14 -15.68 10.63
C LEU A 586 29.08 -16.26 9.69
N LYS A 587 29.45 -16.60 8.45
CA LYS A 587 28.54 -17.28 7.53
C LYS A 587 28.12 -18.64 8.08
N VAL A 588 29.03 -19.42 8.66
CA VAL A 588 28.67 -20.69 9.32
C VAL A 588 27.70 -20.46 10.51
N VAL A 589 27.86 -19.36 11.25
CA VAL A 589 26.91 -18.97 12.30
C VAL A 589 25.51 -18.72 11.72
N GLN A 590 25.39 -18.15 10.51
CA GLN A 590 24.10 -17.97 9.84
C GLN A 590 23.55 -19.30 9.29
N ASP A 591 24.37 -20.07 8.57
CA ASP A 591 23.98 -21.34 7.94
C ASP A 591 23.51 -22.40 8.95
N GLY A 592 24.05 -22.37 10.17
CA GLY A 592 23.57 -23.22 11.26
C GLY A 592 22.16 -22.84 11.73
N LEU A 593 21.83 -21.54 11.76
CA LEU A 593 20.51 -21.03 12.15
C LEU A 593 19.46 -21.20 11.04
N ASP A 594 19.86 -21.18 9.78
CA ASP A 594 18.92 -21.40 8.66
C ASP A 594 18.49 -22.86 8.57
N ASN A 595 17.19 -23.14 8.41
CA ASN A 595 16.67 -24.50 8.24
C ASN A 595 15.89 -24.64 6.94
N LEU A 596 16.45 -25.40 5.99
CA LEU A 596 15.84 -25.66 4.69
C LEU A 596 14.94 -26.91 4.68
N SER A 597 14.78 -27.57 5.82
CA SER A 597 13.91 -28.74 5.96
C SER A 597 12.46 -28.37 5.66
N GLY A 598 11.83 -29.16 4.78
CA GLY A 598 10.48 -28.94 4.28
C GLY A 598 10.35 -27.83 3.21
N ILE A 599 11.38 -27.00 3.05
CA ILE A 599 11.47 -25.96 2.00
C ILE A 599 12.08 -26.54 0.73
N ILE A 600 13.17 -27.29 0.84
CA ILE A 600 13.79 -27.96 -0.31
C ILE A 600 13.42 -29.46 -0.26
N ASN A 601 12.82 -29.94 -1.34
CA ASN A 601 12.48 -31.35 -1.52
C ASN A 601 13.73 -32.19 -1.84
N LYS A 602 13.62 -33.52 -1.72
CA LYS A 602 14.73 -34.44 -1.98
C LYS A 602 15.27 -34.38 -3.42
N ASP A 603 14.45 -33.94 -4.37
CA ASP A 603 14.82 -33.75 -5.78
C ASP A 603 15.41 -32.36 -6.08
N GLY A 604 15.55 -31.50 -5.06
CA GLY A 604 16.05 -30.13 -5.18
C GLY A 604 14.97 -29.10 -5.54
N SER A 605 13.73 -29.51 -5.77
CA SER A 605 12.62 -28.56 -6.01
C SER A 605 12.27 -27.77 -4.74
N ILE A 606 11.83 -26.53 -4.93
CA ILE A 606 11.44 -25.63 -3.83
C ILE A 606 9.93 -25.77 -3.56
N ASN A 607 9.59 -25.94 -2.30
CA ASN A 607 8.23 -25.95 -1.80
C ASN A 607 7.82 -24.52 -1.40
N TYR A 608 7.12 -23.84 -2.29
CA TYR A 608 6.63 -22.48 -2.06
C TYR A 608 5.40 -22.47 -1.15
N ALA A 609 5.32 -21.49 -0.24
CA ALA A 609 4.15 -21.28 0.61
C ALA A 609 2.91 -20.88 -0.21
N ASN A 610 3.14 -20.07 -1.23
CA ASN A 610 2.13 -19.52 -2.12
C ASN A 610 2.72 -19.17 -3.49
N ASN A 611 1.86 -19.27 -4.50
CA ASN A 611 2.10 -18.83 -5.86
C ASN A 611 1.17 -17.65 -6.15
N ILE A 612 1.75 -16.50 -6.48
CA ILE A 612 1.04 -15.25 -6.75
C ILE A 612 1.27 -14.87 -8.20
N GLN A 613 0.21 -14.40 -8.87
CA GLN A 613 0.27 -13.89 -10.22
C GLN A 613 -0.16 -12.42 -10.25
N VAL A 614 0.61 -11.60 -10.97
CA VAL A 614 0.29 -10.21 -11.27
C VAL A 614 0.25 -10.05 -12.77
N ASN A 615 -0.88 -9.59 -13.30
CA ASN A 615 -1.11 -9.43 -14.72
C ASN A 615 -1.60 -8.00 -15.02
N ASN A 616 -1.11 -7.40 -16.12
CA ASN A 616 -1.56 -6.08 -16.60
C ASN A 616 -1.67 -5.01 -15.50
N THR A 617 -0.76 -4.99 -14.54
CA THR A 617 -0.87 -4.17 -13.33
C THR A 617 0.22 -3.10 -13.28
N TYR A 618 -0.14 -1.90 -12.85
CA TYR A 618 0.79 -0.79 -12.76
C TYR A 618 1.11 -0.43 -11.31
N PHE A 619 2.40 -0.40 -10.99
CA PHE A 619 2.90 -0.01 -9.68
C PHE A 619 3.40 1.44 -9.72
N VAL A 620 2.92 2.27 -8.81
CA VAL A 620 3.21 3.70 -8.80
C VAL A 620 3.64 4.14 -7.42
N SER A 621 4.81 4.78 -7.34
CA SER A 621 5.21 5.61 -6.20
C SER A 621 5.10 4.89 -4.84
N SER A 622 6.01 3.97 -4.53
CA SER A 622 6.12 3.39 -3.18
C SER A 622 7.01 4.25 -2.28
N GLY A 623 7.15 3.94 -1.00
CA GLY A 623 8.13 4.62 -0.12
C GLY A 623 9.47 3.90 -0.06
N ILE A 624 9.50 2.59 -0.35
CA ILE A 624 10.72 1.77 -0.34
C ILE A 624 10.90 1.14 -1.72
N PHE A 625 10.12 0.12 -2.05
CA PHE A 625 10.13 -0.59 -3.33
C PHE A 625 8.70 -0.95 -3.74
N SER A 626 8.42 -1.15 -5.02
CA SER A 626 7.06 -1.46 -5.47
C SER A 626 6.59 -2.81 -4.94
N ILE A 627 7.44 -3.85 -5.07
CA ILE A 627 7.15 -5.20 -4.58
C ILE A 627 8.23 -5.62 -3.58
N ALA A 628 7.82 -6.33 -2.53
CA ALA A 628 8.76 -6.94 -1.59
C ALA A 628 8.44 -8.40 -1.30
N PHE A 629 9.47 -9.26 -1.44
CA PHE A 629 9.48 -10.61 -0.89
C PHE A 629 10.04 -10.56 0.52
N GLU A 630 9.15 -10.66 1.51
CA GLU A 630 9.52 -10.69 2.91
C GLU A 630 9.90 -12.09 3.37
N THR A 631 11.01 -12.16 4.09
CA THR A 631 11.31 -13.25 5.02
C THR A 631 11.51 -12.70 6.42
N MET A 632 11.35 -13.54 7.43
CA MET A 632 11.63 -13.17 8.80
C MET A 632 13.13 -12.94 9.01
N PHE A 633 13.50 -11.96 9.83
CA PHE A 633 14.86 -11.85 10.34
C PHE A 633 15.26 -13.13 11.08
N ASN A 634 16.49 -13.59 10.84
CA ASN A 634 17.02 -14.84 11.38
C ASN A 634 18.47 -14.71 11.87
N GLY A 635 18.82 -13.57 12.45
CA GLY A 635 20.15 -13.35 13.00
C GLY A 635 20.40 -14.04 14.35
N PRO A 636 21.66 -14.19 14.77
CA PRO A 636 22.04 -14.86 16.02
C PRO A 636 21.47 -14.22 17.29
N TYR A 637 21.18 -12.92 17.27
CA TYR A 637 20.52 -12.25 18.39
C TYR A 637 19.14 -12.86 18.64
N LEU A 638 18.37 -13.22 17.61
CA LEU A 638 17.01 -13.75 17.76
C LEU A 638 16.93 -15.17 18.34
N TYR A 639 18.05 -15.90 18.38
CA TYR A 639 18.09 -17.24 18.96
C TYR A 639 18.12 -17.23 20.50
N ARG A 640 18.89 -16.31 21.13
CA ARG A 640 18.99 -16.20 22.61
C ARG A 640 19.52 -14.85 23.14
N GLY A 641 19.56 -13.82 22.30
CA GLY A 641 20.27 -12.57 22.59
C GLY A 641 21.79 -12.60 22.35
N LEU A 642 22.33 -13.50 21.52
CA LEU A 642 23.78 -13.48 21.20
C LEU A 642 24.15 -12.13 20.55
N SER A 643 25.23 -11.45 20.93
CA SER A 643 26.40 -11.84 21.73
C SER A 643 26.31 -11.52 23.23
N SER A 644 27.12 -12.17 24.08
CA SER A 644 27.14 -11.97 25.54
C SER A 644 27.38 -10.51 25.97
N THR A 645 28.29 -9.79 25.30
CA THR A 645 28.55 -8.36 25.56
C THR A 645 27.33 -7.52 25.23
N ILE A 646 26.69 -7.77 24.09
CA ILE A 646 25.48 -7.05 23.66
C ILE A 646 24.35 -7.30 24.66
N SER A 647 24.07 -8.57 24.98
CA SER A 647 23.09 -8.97 26.00
C SER A 647 23.32 -8.26 27.33
N SER A 648 24.56 -8.24 27.81
CA SER A 648 24.91 -7.58 29.08
C SER A 648 24.71 -6.07 29.01
N VAL A 649 25.12 -5.41 27.93
CA VAL A 649 24.97 -3.96 27.75
C VAL A 649 23.49 -3.59 27.68
N LEU A 650 22.70 -4.27 26.83
CA LEU A 650 21.28 -3.98 26.66
C LEU A 650 20.45 -4.29 27.91
N THR A 651 20.73 -5.39 28.60
CA THR A 651 20.02 -5.75 29.85
C THR A 651 20.34 -4.75 30.95
N SER A 652 21.62 -4.38 31.11
CA SER A 652 22.03 -3.48 32.20
C SER A 652 21.65 -2.02 31.97
N LEU A 653 21.64 -1.55 30.72
CA LEU A 653 21.33 -0.15 30.40
C LEU A 653 19.84 0.10 30.18
N LEU A 654 19.12 -0.85 29.58
CA LEU A 654 17.77 -0.61 29.05
C LEU A 654 16.71 -1.57 29.58
N SER A 655 17.07 -2.49 30.47
CA SER A 655 16.18 -3.57 30.91
C SER A 655 15.56 -4.34 29.74
N SER A 656 16.30 -4.45 28.62
CA SER A 656 15.79 -5.08 27.40
C SER A 656 15.47 -6.55 27.67
N PRO A 657 14.27 -7.05 27.31
CA PRO A 657 14.04 -8.48 27.25
C PRO A 657 14.94 -9.10 26.18
N LEU A 658 15.47 -10.30 26.46
CA LEU A 658 16.27 -11.04 25.50
C LEU A 658 15.35 -11.92 24.66
N PRO A 659 15.44 -11.87 23.31
CA PRO A 659 14.68 -12.78 22.46
C PRO A 659 15.15 -14.22 22.67
N ASN A 660 14.22 -15.17 22.56
CA ASN A 660 14.49 -16.59 22.78
C ASN A 660 13.85 -17.44 21.68
N LYS A 661 14.67 -17.86 20.71
CA LYS A 661 14.28 -18.71 19.59
C LYS A 661 13.02 -18.16 18.89
N ILE A 662 13.09 -16.90 18.44
CA ILE A 662 12.00 -16.24 17.71
C ILE A 662 12.26 -16.13 16.20
N GLY A 663 13.49 -16.36 15.75
CA GLY A 663 13.81 -16.44 14.33
C GLY A 663 13.53 -17.84 13.73
N GLY A 664 13.74 -17.95 12.43
CA GLY A 664 13.64 -19.18 11.65
C GLY A 664 13.74 -18.86 10.15
N THR A 665 13.72 -19.89 9.30
CA THR A 665 13.71 -19.70 7.85
C THR A 665 12.28 -19.72 7.33
N SER A 666 11.83 -18.60 6.75
CA SER A 666 10.51 -18.49 6.12
C SER A 666 10.42 -19.38 4.88
N PHE A 667 9.24 -19.96 4.66
CA PHE A 667 8.96 -20.62 3.39
C PHE A 667 8.92 -19.58 2.26
N PRO A 668 9.49 -19.90 1.07
CA PRO A 668 9.60 -18.94 -0.01
C PRO A 668 8.28 -18.73 -0.75
N VAL A 669 8.17 -17.61 -1.44
CA VAL A 669 7.04 -17.26 -2.30
C VAL A 669 7.48 -17.31 -3.77
N LYS A 670 6.57 -17.74 -4.65
CA LYS A 670 6.74 -17.59 -6.10
C LYS A 670 5.80 -16.51 -6.63
N LEU A 671 6.35 -15.47 -7.24
CA LEU A 671 5.59 -14.42 -7.91
C LEU A 671 5.83 -14.47 -9.41
N THR A 672 4.76 -14.46 -10.19
CA THR A 672 4.80 -14.40 -11.66
C THR A 672 4.24 -13.08 -12.14
N LEU A 673 5.02 -12.31 -12.91
CA LEU A 673 4.58 -11.07 -13.53
C LEU A 673 4.32 -11.31 -15.02
N THR A 674 3.14 -10.94 -15.52
CA THR A 674 2.73 -11.13 -16.92
C THR A 674 2.12 -9.87 -17.53
N GLY A 675 1.97 -9.87 -18.86
CA GLY A 675 1.25 -8.83 -19.61
C GLY A 675 1.95 -7.46 -19.59
N ASN A 676 1.16 -6.38 -19.56
CA ASN A 676 1.63 -4.99 -19.58
C ASN A 676 2.07 -4.46 -18.19
N THR A 677 2.41 -5.36 -17.27
CA THR A 677 2.82 -4.98 -15.91
C THR A 677 4.08 -4.11 -15.93
N SER A 678 4.02 -2.93 -15.30
CA SER A 678 5.08 -1.91 -15.37
C SER A 678 5.25 -1.14 -14.04
N PHE A 679 6.44 -0.55 -13.85
CA PHE A 679 6.84 0.13 -12.62
C PHE A 679 7.12 1.62 -12.88
N TYR A 680 6.31 2.48 -12.29
CA TYR A 680 6.44 3.95 -12.30
C TYR A 680 6.88 4.42 -10.91
N ASP A 681 8.06 3.96 -10.48
CA ASP A 681 8.52 4.09 -9.11
C ASP A 681 9.98 4.54 -9.02
N TYR A 682 10.22 5.79 -9.41
CA TYR A 682 11.54 6.39 -9.48
C TYR A 682 11.87 7.14 -8.19
N LYS A 683 13.03 6.83 -7.60
CA LYS A 683 13.48 7.43 -6.33
C LYS A 683 14.95 7.84 -6.39
N ARG A 684 15.25 8.96 -5.73
CA ARG A 684 16.62 9.29 -5.31
C ARG A 684 16.95 8.53 -4.03
N LYS A 685 18.22 8.52 -3.62
CA LYS A 685 18.66 7.86 -2.38
C LYS A 685 17.85 8.33 -1.16
N GLU A 686 17.64 9.65 -1.07
CA GLU A 686 16.90 10.32 0.00
C GLU A 686 15.40 10.01 0.03
N ASP A 687 14.83 9.60 -1.10
CA ASP A 687 13.39 9.32 -1.22
C ASP A 687 13.03 7.87 -0.81
N ILE A 688 14.04 7.00 -0.61
CA ILE A 688 13.84 5.64 -0.10
C ILE A 688 13.76 5.74 1.44
N ASP A 689 12.59 5.48 2.03
CA ASP A 689 12.36 5.61 3.48
C ASP A 689 12.10 4.28 4.18
N ILE A 690 13.16 3.70 4.76
CA ILE A 690 13.06 2.46 5.54
C ILE A 690 12.61 2.67 6.98
N SER A 691 12.37 3.91 7.41
CA SER A 691 12.02 4.18 8.81
C SER A 691 10.67 3.58 9.21
N SER A 692 9.77 3.35 8.25
CA SER A 692 8.47 2.69 8.48
C SER A 692 8.58 1.17 8.74
N LEU A 693 9.69 0.54 8.31
CA LEU A 693 10.01 -0.87 8.56
C LEU A 693 10.82 -1.07 9.84
N ILE A 694 11.83 -0.21 10.05
CA ILE A 694 12.72 -0.24 11.20
C ILE A 694 12.77 1.17 11.77
N GLU A 695 12.29 1.32 13.00
CA GLU A 695 12.38 2.58 13.71
C GLU A 695 13.63 2.61 14.59
N GLU A 696 14.46 3.62 14.38
CA GLU A 696 15.62 3.94 15.18
C GLU A 696 15.25 5.01 16.21
N ARG A 697 15.67 4.80 17.46
CA ARG A 697 15.43 5.70 18.60
C ARG A 697 16.71 5.94 19.43
N ILE A 698 17.85 5.44 19.01
CA ILE A 698 19.16 5.67 19.64
C ILE A 698 19.49 7.18 19.69
N SER A 699 19.17 7.91 18.64
CA SER A 699 19.29 9.37 18.54
C SER A 699 18.61 10.10 19.70
N THR A 700 17.51 9.57 20.23
CA THR A 700 16.81 10.13 21.41
C THR A 700 17.58 9.89 22.69
N ILE A 701 18.04 8.66 22.89
CA ILE A 701 18.81 8.25 24.06
C ILE A 701 20.13 9.01 24.08
N LEU A 702 20.84 9.09 22.96
CA LEU A 702 22.11 9.80 22.85
C LEU A 702 21.93 11.32 22.90
N GLY A 703 20.85 11.87 22.33
CA GLY A 703 20.51 13.29 22.41
C GLY A 703 20.30 13.77 23.85
N SER A 704 19.71 12.91 24.70
CA SER A 704 19.55 13.18 26.14
C SER A 704 20.88 13.16 26.92
N LEU A 705 21.90 12.48 26.38
CA LEU A 705 23.23 12.33 26.98
C LEU A 705 24.27 13.32 26.40
N ALA A 706 24.06 13.81 25.18
CA ALA A 706 24.95 14.69 24.44
C ALA A 706 24.21 15.45 23.31
N SER A 707 24.34 16.78 23.28
CA SER A 707 23.67 17.67 22.31
C SER A 707 24.08 17.52 20.84
N SER A 708 25.07 16.69 20.51
CA SER A 708 25.61 16.46 19.16
C SER A 708 25.21 15.12 18.53
N ALA A 709 24.42 14.28 19.22
CA ALA A 709 23.92 13.00 18.69
C ALA A 709 22.58 13.12 17.92
N SER A 710 22.10 14.34 17.69
CA SER A 710 20.81 14.64 17.06
C SER A 710 20.74 14.36 15.55
N ASN A 711 21.83 13.93 14.92
CA ASN A 711 21.94 13.79 13.45
C ASN A 711 22.14 12.35 12.96
N LEU A 712 21.96 11.34 13.82
CA LEU A 712 22.01 9.94 13.39
C LEU A 712 20.77 9.59 12.59
N THR A 713 20.97 8.79 11.55
CA THR A 713 19.91 8.27 10.70
C THR A 713 19.93 6.76 10.70
N ILE A 714 18.85 6.14 10.23
CA ILE A 714 18.80 4.68 10.07
C ILE A 714 19.92 4.15 9.17
N ASP A 715 20.43 4.94 8.21
CA ASP A 715 21.50 4.51 7.31
C ASP A 715 22.86 4.36 8.05
N ASP A 716 23.05 5.01 9.21
CA ASP A 716 24.25 4.83 10.07
C ASP A 716 24.28 3.45 10.76
N PHE A 717 23.11 2.82 10.90
CA PHE A 717 22.92 1.53 11.55
C PHE A 717 22.65 0.39 10.56
N PHE A 718 22.03 0.74 9.44
CA PHE A 718 21.58 -0.19 8.41
C PHE A 718 21.83 0.41 7.01
N PRO A 719 23.10 0.47 6.54
CA PRO A 719 23.51 1.20 5.34
C PRO A 719 23.12 0.54 4.01
N MET A 720 21.92 -0.04 3.92
CA MET A 720 21.42 -0.72 2.73
C MET A 720 21.28 0.21 1.53
N LYS A 721 20.73 1.42 1.73
CA LYS A 721 20.50 2.39 0.65
C LYS A 721 21.81 2.87 0.01
N PRO A 722 22.82 3.37 0.77
CA PRO A 722 24.05 3.84 0.14
C PRO A 722 24.80 2.72 -0.60
N ILE A 723 24.84 1.49 -0.05
CA ILE A 723 25.46 0.34 -0.73
C ILE A 723 24.76 0.03 -2.05
N LEU A 724 23.42 -0.04 -2.06
CA LEU A 724 22.64 -0.28 -3.27
C LEU A 724 22.92 0.79 -4.34
N ILE A 725 22.92 2.06 -3.95
CA ILE A 725 23.15 3.18 -4.88
C ILE A 725 24.55 3.12 -5.47
N ASP A 726 25.58 2.80 -4.68
CA ASP A 726 26.95 2.70 -5.20
C ASP A 726 27.10 1.51 -6.16
N LYS A 727 26.40 0.39 -5.91
CA LYS A 727 26.30 -0.71 -6.89
C LYS A 727 25.61 -0.28 -8.18
N CYS A 728 24.45 0.36 -8.10
CA CYS A 728 23.72 0.86 -9.28
C CYS A 728 24.56 1.86 -10.08
N LYS A 729 25.34 2.73 -9.43
CA LYS A 729 26.30 3.61 -10.10
C LYS A 729 27.38 2.83 -10.83
N SER A 730 27.99 1.82 -10.18
CA SER A 730 29.03 1.00 -10.80
C SER A 730 28.55 0.21 -12.02
N LEU A 731 27.24 -0.10 -12.06
CA LEU A 731 26.56 -0.80 -13.16
C LEU A 731 25.93 0.15 -14.19
N ASN A 732 26.09 1.47 -14.05
CA ASN A 732 25.48 2.50 -14.91
C ASN A 732 23.93 2.49 -14.96
N TYR A 733 23.27 2.09 -13.87
CA TYR A 733 21.80 2.03 -13.79
C TYR A 733 21.15 3.34 -13.32
N MET A 734 21.91 4.38 -13.01
CA MET A 734 21.35 5.66 -12.59
C MET A 734 20.70 6.42 -13.74
N ILE A 735 19.54 7.04 -13.49
CA ILE A 735 18.79 7.88 -14.43
C ILE A 735 18.87 9.33 -13.94
N ASN A 736 19.46 10.23 -14.74
CA ASN A 736 19.50 11.64 -14.38
C ASN A 736 18.23 12.35 -14.89
N GLY A 737 17.56 13.12 -14.04
CA GLY A 737 16.36 13.84 -14.46
C GLY A 737 15.78 14.80 -13.43
N GLN A 738 14.60 15.31 -13.74
CA GLN A 738 13.87 16.29 -12.94
C GLN A 738 12.37 15.96 -12.89
N ILE A 739 11.72 16.26 -11.77
CA ILE A 739 10.27 16.21 -11.57
C ILE A 739 9.79 17.64 -11.42
N LEU A 740 8.78 18.02 -12.21
CA LEU A 740 8.27 19.40 -12.29
C LEU A 740 6.88 19.54 -11.66
N ASP A 741 6.60 20.73 -11.13
CA ASP A 741 5.25 21.13 -10.72
C ASP A 741 4.41 21.60 -11.92
N SER A 742 3.14 21.93 -11.65
CA SER A 742 2.20 22.46 -12.65
C SER A 742 2.66 23.78 -13.30
N SER A 743 3.56 24.52 -12.66
CA SER A 743 4.11 25.78 -13.16
C SER A 743 5.43 25.58 -13.91
N GLY A 744 5.91 24.34 -14.04
CA GLY A 744 7.19 24.01 -14.65
C GLY A 744 8.41 24.21 -13.74
N ASN A 745 8.22 24.45 -12.44
CA ASN A 745 9.33 24.54 -11.49
C ASN A 745 9.80 23.15 -11.08
N VAL A 746 11.10 23.01 -10.85
CA VAL A 746 11.70 21.75 -10.39
C VAL A 746 11.31 21.48 -8.93
N ILE A 747 10.55 20.41 -8.70
CA ILE A 747 10.26 19.86 -7.36
C ILE A 747 11.42 19.00 -6.88
N LYS A 748 11.94 18.13 -7.76
CA LYS A 748 13.07 17.23 -7.47
C LYS A 748 13.99 17.14 -8.67
N SER A 749 15.29 17.04 -8.42
CA SER A 749 16.30 16.76 -9.44
C SER A 749 17.39 15.87 -8.88
N GLY A 750 18.12 15.19 -9.77
CA GLY A 750 19.28 14.37 -9.43
C GLY A 750 19.26 13.01 -10.12
N ASP A 751 19.94 12.07 -9.47
CA ASP A 751 20.04 10.70 -9.96
C ASP A 751 18.99 9.80 -9.30
N PHE A 752 18.21 9.14 -10.14
CA PHE A 752 17.11 8.26 -9.79
C PHE A 752 17.45 6.81 -10.12
N ILE A 753 16.82 5.89 -9.38
CA ILE A 753 16.68 4.48 -9.74
C ILE A 753 15.19 4.14 -9.72
N ASN A 754 14.78 3.18 -10.56
CA ASN A 754 13.45 2.59 -10.46
C ASN A 754 13.48 1.48 -9.40
N THR A 755 12.72 1.63 -8.30
CA THR A 755 12.72 0.70 -7.17
C THR A 755 11.66 -0.39 -7.32
N MET A 756 11.93 -1.36 -8.19
CA MET A 756 10.92 -2.34 -8.62
C MET A 756 10.68 -3.44 -7.58
N ILE A 757 11.70 -4.23 -7.23
CA ILE A 757 11.53 -5.40 -6.35
C ILE A 757 12.64 -5.47 -5.29
N ALA A 758 12.27 -5.75 -4.04
CA ALA A 758 13.19 -6.05 -2.95
C ALA A 758 12.96 -7.47 -2.41
N TYR A 759 14.05 -8.20 -2.14
CA TYR A 759 14.08 -9.41 -1.33
C TYR A 759 14.67 -9.01 0.00
N TYR A 760 13.83 -8.90 1.02
CA TYR A 760 14.22 -8.37 2.31
C TYR A 760 13.88 -9.35 3.42
N GLY A 761 14.61 -9.25 4.54
CA GLY A 761 14.36 -10.09 5.69
C GLY A 761 15.56 -10.76 6.33
N GLY A 762 16.81 -10.53 5.92
CA GLY A 762 18.05 -10.92 6.62
C GLY A 762 18.32 -12.41 6.91
N GLY A 763 17.30 -13.27 6.88
CA GLY A 763 17.36 -14.73 6.77
C GLY A 763 17.42 -15.18 5.31
N ASN A 764 17.60 -16.49 5.09
CA ASN A 764 17.73 -17.04 3.75
C ASN A 764 16.42 -16.89 2.95
N ASN A 765 16.45 -16.08 1.88
CA ASN A 765 15.30 -15.80 1.04
C ASN A 765 15.37 -16.57 -0.29
N LEU A 766 14.69 -17.71 -0.32
CA LEU A 766 14.59 -18.59 -1.50
C LEU A 766 13.41 -18.22 -2.42
N SER A 767 12.80 -17.04 -2.24
CA SER A 767 11.68 -16.60 -3.06
C SER A 767 12.09 -16.38 -4.51
N MET A 768 11.14 -16.58 -5.41
CA MET A 768 11.36 -16.57 -6.85
C MET A 768 10.46 -15.56 -7.53
N LEU A 769 11.06 -14.73 -8.38
CA LEU A 769 10.37 -13.96 -9.40
C LEU A 769 10.45 -14.71 -10.74
N VAL A 770 9.31 -14.86 -11.40
CA VAL A 770 9.20 -15.23 -12.81
C VAL A 770 8.69 -14.00 -13.56
N ASN A 771 9.50 -13.45 -14.47
CA ASN A 771 9.14 -12.28 -15.24
C ASN A 771 8.84 -12.66 -16.69
N GLU A 772 7.56 -12.64 -17.04
CA GLU A 772 7.00 -12.91 -18.36
C GLU A 772 6.25 -11.68 -18.91
N THR A 773 6.62 -10.48 -18.44
CA THR A 773 6.03 -9.22 -18.91
C THR A 773 6.51 -8.84 -20.31
N ASN A 774 5.72 -8.01 -20.98
CA ASN A 774 6.07 -7.45 -22.29
C ASN A 774 7.33 -6.55 -22.22
N ASN A 775 7.61 -5.97 -21.06
CA ASN A 775 8.71 -5.05 -20.80
C ASN A 775 9.82 -5.68 -19.94
N LYS A 776 9.98 -7.01 -19.99
CA LYS A 776 10.93 -7.74 -19.13
C LYS A 776 12.37 -7.24 -19.23
N ASP A 777 12.75 -6.72 -20.39
CA ASP A 777 14.09 -6.21 -20.69
C ASP A 777 14.37 -4.85 -20.04
N HIS A 778 13.45 -4.27 -19.27
CA HIS A 778 13.68 -3.04 -18.49
C HIS A 778 14.16 -3.31 -17.06
N MET A 779 14.04 -4.55 -16.58
CA MET A 779 14.45 -4.95 -15.24
C MET A 779 15.92 -5.38 -15.22
N SER A 780 16.64 -5.05 -14.15
CA SER A 780 18.00 -5.56 -13.94
C SER A 780 18.01 -7.02 -13.46
N GLU A 781 19.18 -7.65 -13.52
CA GLU A 781 19.44 -8.86 -12.74
C GLU A 781 19.44 -8.55 -11.24
N LYS A 782 19.37 -9.59 -10.39
CA LYS A 782 19.41 -9.42 -8.93
C LYS A 782 20.71 -8.76 -8.49
N ILE A 783 20.60 -7.58 -7.87
CA ILE A 783 21.71 -6.86 -7.23
C ILE A 783 21.80 -7.32 -5.78
N GLU A 784 22.83 -8.10 -5.46
CA GLU A 784 23.13 -8.55 -4.10
C GLU A 784 23.73 -7.41 -3.26
N VAL A 785 23.21 -7.19 -2.06
CA VAL A 785 23.75 -6.27 -1.04
C VAL A 785 24.07 -7.08 0.21
N ASN A 786 25.35 -7.22 0.50
CA ASN A 786 25.85 -8.02 1.62
C ASN A 786 26.33 -7.09 2.74
N LEU A 787 25.44 -6.78 3.68
CA LEU A 787 25.78 -5.84 4.76
C LEU A 787 26.98 -6.29 5.59
N LEU A 788 27.17 -7.60 5.80
CA LEU A 788 28.30 -8.12 6.58
C LEU A 788 29.66 -7.73 5.97
N LYS A 789 29.78 -7.78 4.64
CA LYS A 789 31.01 -7.48 3.90
C LYS A 789 31.12 -6.01 3.49
N GLU A 790 29.99 -5.35 3.26
CA GLU A 790 29.94 -4.06 2.56
C GLU A 790 29.61 -2.88 3.48
N SER A 791 29.18 -3.10 4.73
CA SER A 791 28.77 -1.99 5.61
C SER A 791 29.91 -1.14 6.13
N GLU A 792 31.12 -1.70 6.29
CA GLU A 792 32.22 -1.06 7.01
C GLU A 792 32.58 0.36 6.53
N PRO A 793 32.62 0.68 5.21
CA PRO A 793 32.89 2.04 4.74
C PRO A 793 31.80 3.06 5.11
N TYR A 794 30.60 2.60 5.45
CA TYR A 794 29.44 3.42 5.75
C TYR A 794 29.15 3.55 7.25
N LEU A 795 29.85 2.78 8.09
CA LEU A 795 29.67 2.86 9.53
C LEU A 795 30.30 4.14 10.09
N ASN A 796 29.61 4.75 11.05
CA ASN A 796 30.12 5.90 11.79
C ASN A 796 31.48 5.58 12.44
N SER A 797 32.39 6.54 12.58
CA SER A 797 33.71 6.29 13.21
C SER A 797 33.65 6.15 14.74
N ASN A 798 32.54 6.52 15.37
CA ASN A 798 32.34 6.40 16.81
C ASN A 798 32.15 4.93 17.22
N THR A 799 33.00 4.46 18.13
CA THR A 799 33.05 3.06 18.56
C THR A 799 31.74 2.54 19.17
N ILE A 800 30.97 3.38 19.88
CA ILE A 800 29.68 2.98 20.46
C ILE A 800 28.63 2.83 19.36
N ILE A 801 28.61 3.76 18.40
CA ILE A 801 27.68 3.69 17.27
C ILE A 801 28.02 2.47 16.40
N GLN A 802 29.30 2.21 16.11
CA GLN A 802 29.72 0.99 15.40
C GLN A 802 29.28 -0.29 16.11
N LEU A 803 29.38 -0.33 17.44
CA LEU A 803 28.92 -1.48 18.22
C LEU A 803 27.41 -1.68 18.05
N LEU A 804 26.62 -0.61 18.16
CA LEU A 804 25.15 -0.64 17.99
C LEU A 804 24.74 -1.00 16.56
N SER A 805 25.42 -0.50 15.53
CA SER A 805 25.17 -0.88 14.14
C SER A 805 25.43 -2.37 13.90
N LYS A 806 26.48 -2.93 14.52
CA LYS A 806 26.73 -4.39 14.47
C LYS A 806 25.65 -5.20 15.22
N CYS A 807 25.02 -4.66 16.27
CA CYS A 807 23.87 -5.30 16.92
C CYS A 807 22.69 -5.47 15.97
N VAL A 808 22.43 -4.47 15.12
CA VAL A 808 21.35 -4.52 14.11
C VAL A 808 21.60 -5.66 13.13
N LEU A 809 22.85 -5.87 12.69
CA LEU A 809 23.25 -7.02 11.87
C LEU A 809 23.02 -8.37 12.57
N PHE A 810 23.24 -8.43 13.89
CA PHE A 810 23.01 -9.66 14.65
C PHE A 810 21.52 -9.97 14.83
N ALA A 811 20.66 -8.96 14.76
CA ALA A 811 19.21 -9.13 14.76
C ALA A 811 18.68 -9.50 13.37
N SER A 812 19.09 -8.77 12.33
CA SER A 812 18.61 -9.00 10.96
C SER A 812 19.09 -10.35 10.40
N GLY A 813 20.37 -10.67 10.61
CA GLY A 813 21.05 -11.82 10.03
C GLY A 813 22.08 -11.44 8.98
N PHE A 814 22.88 -12.43 8.56
CA PHE A 814 24.02 -12.24 7.67
C PHE A 814 23.75 -12.62 6.21
N ASN A 815 22.54 -13.09 5.89
CA ASN A 815 22.18 -13.35 4.50
C ASN A 815 22.03 -12.02 3.74
N SER A 816 22.40 -12.05 2.46
CA SER A 816 22.36 -10.86 1.61
C SER A 816 20.92 -10.45 1.28
N PHE A 817 20.72 -9.14 1.19
CA PHE A 817 19.52 -8.55 0.59
C PHE A 817 19.68 -8.56 -0.92
N ASN A 818 18.57 -8.68 -1.66
CA ASN A 818 18.63 -8.61 -3.12
C ASN A 818 17.63 -7.61 -3.65
N PHE A 819 18.00 -6.91 -4.72
CA PHE A 819 17.16 -5.88 -5.33
C PHE A 819 17.09 -6.07 -6.84
N ILE A 820 15.95 -5.70 -7.42
CA ILE A 820 15.79 -5.54 -8.87
C ILE A 820 15.35 -4.11 -9.11
N THR A 821 16.07 -3.45 -10.00
CA THR A 821 15.90 -2.04 -10.39
C THR A 821 15.69 -1.96 -11.91
N ASN A 822 15.76 -0.75 -12.47
CA ASN A 822 16.01 -0.61 -13.90
C ASN A 822 17.42 -1.09 -14.27
N ASN A 823 17.61 -1.44 -15.54
CA ASN A 823 18.92 -1.72 -16.14
C ASN A 823 19.42 -0.51 -16.97
N GLU A 824 20.44 -0.74 -17.82
CA GLU A 824 21.10 0.30 -18.63
C GLU A 824 20.28 0.79 -19.84
N VAL A 825 19.10 0.22 -20.11
CA VAL A 825 18.38 0.44 -21.38
C VAL A 825 17.80 1.86 -21.49
N ASN A 826 18.14 2.51 -22.60
CA ASN A 826 17.67 3.77 -23.18
C ASN A 826 17.09 4.83 -22.23
N LYS A 827 17.99 5.51 -21.50
CA LYS A 827 17.70 6.60 -20.55
C LYS A 827 17.00 7.83 -21.17
N GLU A 828 17.02 7.98 -22.49
CA GLU A 828 16.53 9.18 -23.20
C GLU A 828 15.00 9.32 -23.25
N ASN A 829 14.23 8.28 -22.91
CA ASN A 829 12.75 8.29 -23.00
C ASN A 829 12.02 8.13 -21.65
N ILE A 830 12.73 8.16 -20.52
CA ILE A 830 12.11 7.97 -19.20
C ILE A 830 11.52 9.29 -18.70
N LYS A 831 10.18 9.37 -18.63
CA LYS A 831 9.48 10.46 -17.96
C LYS A 831 9.27 10.11 -16.49
N LEU A 832 10.03 10.79 -15.62
CA LEU A 832 9.99 10.57 -14.16
C LEU A 832 8.65 10.99 -13.53
N ASP A 833 7.86 11.80 -14.23
CA ASP A 833 6.56 12.33 -13.80
C ASP A 833 5.36 11.63 -14.47
N GLU A 834 5.60 10.57 -15.25
CA GLU A 834 4.54 9.79 -15.89
C GLU A 834 3.82 8.91 -14.86
N VAL A 835 2.49 8.95 -14.91
CA VAL A 835 1.61 8.13 -14.08
C VAL A 835 0.70 7.35 -15.02
N PRO A 836 0.50 6.04 -14.81
CA PRO A 836 -0.40 5.26 -15.64
C PRO A 836 -1.82 5.84 -15.57
N SER A 837 -2.42 6.03 -16.74
CA SER A 837 -3.80 6.46 -16.84
C SER A 837 -4.74 5.30 -16.51
N LYS A 838 -5.85 5.56 -15.83
CA LYS A 838 -6.92 4.56 -15.68
C LYS A 838 -7.48 4.07 -17.02
N GLU A 839 -7.29 4.87 -18.08
CA GLU A 839 -7.67 4.49 -19.43
C GLU A 839 -6.86 3.31 -19.97
N TYR A 840 -5.67 3.05 -19.42
CA TYR A 840 -4.91 1.85 -19.75
C TYR A 840 -5.65 0.59 -19.28
N LEU A 841 -6.31 0.65 -18.13
CA LEU A 841 -7.09 -0.47 -17.61
C LEU A 841 -8.31 -0.77 -18.49
N LYS A 842 -9.00 0.29 -18.96
CA LYS A 842 -10.15 0.14 -19.87
C LYS A 842 -9.76 -0.44 -21.23
N ARG A 843 -8.57 -0.08 -21.74
CA ARG A 843 -8.07 -0.63 -23.03
C ARG A 843 -7.77 -2.12 -22.97
N ASN A 844 -7.37 -2.65 -21.81
CA ASN A 844 -7.11 -4.09 -21.68
C ASN A 844 -8.40 -4.93 -21.70
N LEU A 845 -9.58 -4.32 -21.60
CA LEU A 845 -10.88 -4.99 -21.70
C LEU A 845 -11.43 -5.04 -23.15
N LEU A 846 -10.82 -4.28 -24.07
CA LEU A 846 -11.17 -4.20 -25.50
C LEU A 846 -10.20 -5.06 -26.31
#